data_AF-A0A922HLL5-F1
#
_entry.id   AF-A0A922HLL5-F1
#
_cell.length_a   1.000
_cell.length_b   1.000
_cell.length_c   1.000
_cell.angle_alpha   90.00
_cell.angle_beta   90.00
_cell.angle_gamma   90.00
#
_symmetry.space_group_name_H-M   'P 1'
#
loop_
_entity.id
_entity.type
_entity.pdbx_description
1 polymer ?
#
loop_
_entity_poly.entity_id
_entity_poly.type
_entity_poly.pdbx_seq_one_letter_code
_entity_poly.pdbx_strand_id
1 'polypeptide(L)'
;MDVNIEQKLIDWFNNKIDHFEHHDDEYHRQLFRSNTFQHKCEKIWNQLNKLRTIVDDTLKVQNNKHPLSSSSLLEWIKIVLIPNYRSLWLKILFKSFLHYHGHYDYHHDNNNNNGGENLIQKISIIFDDNRQRCSNLITMIYWLDHARLELTEMIIHPCLFRQWPQSSEKILEQFARITLYPEQWQRLKFRLKQLDFKLVHYEQQFHHLDFHIKQLSIDLANGVRLARIVQLLFPERFSITLLSQMKPGKDVANVRLLFKQCQPIFNHYDKKFEWNAENAVAIAGNYRQQTLETLQSLMRIEFNLLIEQRYCYHLKKIVFIQRYIRGRNETRKLRDEFLSLRQAAIVVQRRYRAKIAARKQRSNYIRIREATITIQRWFRCRRNIMICRNYINRFLSRRQQAAQNIQRFWRGYRCRKQIYDEYPLLGIISINLSNFNLKTLMTIGTKTEKILKRMEKLAKNSLITNHQGIVKMISDQLIGDLIELCHYTDWSLEIRNSLLQRWQNIIQWWIDLLIRMNRSEQHKMSAIYIVSILLNLQKTSSSLTYIKSSDQLMSALIHIMYNHFNHPSLLADCLHLINGLMDYSHDLVKKLSTDPKWKRLTQRIESRYLQPLKMNNILGQQQTTTMMDMEQCDQCRTIQAIIKTIMGRLL
;
A
#
# COMPACT_ATOMS: atom_id res chain seq x y z
N MET A 1 -20.60 -55.90 66.62
CA MET A 1 -19.95 -55.11 65.55
C MET A 1 -20.94 -54.52 64.54
N ASP A 2 -22.19 -54.99 64.45
CA ASP A 2 -23.15 -54.57 63.41
C ASP A 2 -23.78 -53.17 63.56
N VAL A 3 -24.00 -52.68 64.79
CA VAL A 3 -24.67 -51.37 65.01
C VAL A 3 -23.85 -50.20 64.44
N ASN A 4 -22.51 -50.32 64.44
CA ASN A 4 -21.61 -49.28 63.95
C ASN A 4 -21.58 -49.21 62.40
N ILE A 5 -21.82 -50.34 61.72
CA ILE A 5 -21.88 -50.39 60.24
C ILE A 5 -23.23 -49.87 59.76
N GLU A 6 -24.31 -50.25 60.42
CA GLU A 6 -25.65 -49.77 60.09
C GLU A 6 -25.76 -48.26 60.25
N GLN A 7 -25.28 -47.72 61.37
CA GLN A 7 -25.27 -46.27 61.58
C GLN A 7 -24.39 -45.57 60.54
N LYS A 8 -23.22 -46.11 60.19
CA LYS A 8 -22.38 -45.55 59.12
C LYS A 8 -23.06 -45.57 57.75
N LEU A 9 -23.85 -46.59 57.44
CA LEU A 9 -24.63 -46.64 56.20
C LEU A 9 -25.74 -45.60 56.23
N ILE A 10 -26.47 -45.49 57.33
CA ILE A 10 -27.49 -44.47 57.54
C ILE A 10 -26.88 -43.07 57.38
N ASP A 11 -25.75 -42.81 58.02
CA ASP A 11 -25.03 -41.54 57.94
C ASP A 11 -24.52 -41.29 56.51
N TRP A 12 -23.95 -42.29 55.83
CA TRP A 12 -23.51 -42.18 54.44
C TRP A 12 -24.67 -41.84 53.49
N PHE A 13 -25.82 -42.49 53.67
CA PHE A 13 -27.01 -42.25 52.86
C PHE A 13 -27.61 -40.87 53.14
N ASN A 14 -27.80 -40.52 54.41
CA ASN A 14 -28.31 -39.22 54.80
C ASN A 14 -27.35 -38.10 54.36
N ASN A 15 -26.03 -38.28 54.49
CA ASN A 15 -25.04 -37.32 53.98
C ASN A 15 -25.07 -37.19 52.45
N LYS A 16 -25.30 -38.28 51.70
CA LYS A 16 -25.49 -38.21 50.24
C LYS A 16 -26.77 -37.47 49.88
N ILE A 17 -27.87 -37.77 50.59
CA ILE A 17 -29.14 -37.05 50.47
C ILE A 17 -28.88 -35.55 50.70
N ASP A 18 -28.24 -35.19 51.80
CA ASP A 18 -27.92 -33.81 52.18
C ASP A 18 -26.98 -33.13 51.17
N HIS A 19 -26.00 -33.86 50.61
CA HIS A 19 -25.11 -33.36 49.55
C HIS A 19 -25.90 -33.01 48.28
N PHE A 20 -26.86 -33.83 47.88
CA PHE A 20 -27.78 -33.52 46.77
C PHE A 20 -28.76 -32.38 47.11
N GLU A 21 -29.04 -32.12 48.40
CA GLU A 21 -29.83 -30.94 48.81
C GLU A 21 -29.04 -29.62 48.77
N HIS A 22 -27.73 -29.67 49.01
CA HIS A 22 -26.88 -28.49 49.13
C HIS A 22 -26.12 -28.10 47.85
N HIS A 23 -25.96 -29.04 46.90
CA HIS A 23 -25.35 -28.74 45.60
C HIS A 23 -26.42 -28.34 44.57
N ASP A 24 -26.48 -27.04 44.25
CA ASP A 24 -27.15 -26.45 43.07
C ASP A 24 -26.46 -26.93 41.77
N ASP A 25 -26.51 -28.24 41.51
CA ASP A 25 -25.65 -28.91 40.54
C ASP A 25 -25.89 -28.47 39.08
N GLU A 26 -24.83 -28.60 38.29
CA GLU A 26 -24.75 -28.35 36.85
C GLU A 26 -25.86 -29.04 36.04
N TYR A 27 -26.40 -30.15 36.56
CA TYR A 27 -27.58 -30.85 36.06
C TYR A 27 -28.83 -29.96 36.04
N HIS A 28 -29.12 -29.23 37.12
CA HIS A 28 -30.23 -28.27 37.16
C HIS A 28 -29.98 -27.15 36.14
N ARG A 29 -28.74 -26.65 35.99
CA ARG A 29 -28.37 -25.62 35.00
C ARG A 29 -28.55 -26.09 33.56
N GLN A 30 -28.26 -27.35 33.25
CA GLN A 30 -28.52 -27.95 31.93
C GLN A 30 -30.03 -28.18 31.70
N LEU A 31 -30.77 -28.57 32.73
CA LEU A 31 -32.24 -28.71 32.68
C LEU A 31 -32.92 -27.36 32.36
N PHE A 32 -32.48 -26.26 32.99
CA PHE A 32 -32.92 -24.90 32.68
C PHE A 32 -32.65 -24.47 31.23
N ARG A 33 -31.63 -25.06 30.59
CA ARG A 33 -31.27 -24.81 29.19
C ARG A 33 -31.99 -25.76 28.22
N SER A 34 -32.76 -26.72 28.72
CA SER A 34 -33.49 -27.65 27.86
C SER A 34 -34.73 -26.98 27.27
N ASN A 35 -34.91 -27.11 25.95
CA ASN A 35 -36.05 -26.54 25.24
C ASN A 35 -37.40 -27.10 25.76
N THR A 36 -37.41 -28.33 26.26
CA THR A 36 -38.60 -28.98 26.82
C THR A 36 -39.04 -28.33 28.13
N PHE A 37 -38.09 -28.01 29.02
CA PHE A 37 -38.36 -27.28 30.25
C PHE A 37 -38.85 -25.86 29.97
N GLN A 38 -38.17 -25.16 29.05
CA GLN A 38 -38.56 -23.80 28.66
C GLN A 38 -39.99 -23.79 28.13
N HIS A 39 -40.32 -24.65 27.16
CA HIS A 39 -41.66 -24.71 26.55
C HIS A 39 -42.78 -25.01 27.56
N LYS A 40 -42.56 -25.93 28.51
CA LYS A 40 -43.53 -26.17 29.61
C LYS A 40 -43.72 -24.92 30.48
N CYS A 41 -42.63 -24.22 30.82
CA CYS A 41 -42.72 -22.96 31.56
C CYS A 41 -43.48 -21.87 30.78
N GLU A 42 -43.30 -21.75 29.46
CA GLU A 42 -44.04 -20.77 28.64
C GLU A 42 -45.54 -21.07 28.62
N LYS A 43 -45.91 -22.35 28.52
CA LYS A 43 -47.32 -22.79 28.55
C LYS A 43 -48.01 -22.40 29.86
N ILE A 44 -47.33 -22.60 30.99
CA ILE A 44 -47.82 -22.21 32.32
C ILE A 44 -47.89 -20.68 32.43
N TRP A 45 -46.89 -19.96 31.92
CA TRP A 45 -46.87 -18.50 31.92
C TRP A 45 -48.02 -17.87 31.12
N ASN A 46 -48.34 -18.44 29.96
CA ASN A 46 -49.49 -18.00 29.15
C ASN A 46 -50.83 -18.18 29.88
N GLN A 47 -50.94 -19.17 30.77
CA GLN A 47 -52.09 -19.33 31.65
C GLN A 47 -52.10 -18.31 32.80
N LEU A 48 -50.95 -17.99 33.37
CA LEU A 48 -50.80 -16.96 34.41
C LEU A 48 -51.15 -15.54 33.94
N ASN A 49 -50.83 -15.18 32.70
CA ASN A 49 -51.11 -13.83 32.19
C ASN A 49 -52.62 -13.53 32.23
N LYS A 50 -53.47 -14.54 31.97
CA LYS A 50 -54.92 -14.42 32.14
C LYS A 50 -55.29 -14.14 33.60
N LEU A 51 -54.70 -14.89 34.54
CA LEU A 51 -54.92 -14.68 35.98
C LEU A 51 -54.47 -13.30 36.45
N ARG A 52 -53.32 -12.81 35.97
CA ARG A 52 -52.83 -11.47 36.30
C ARG A 52 -53.80 -10.38 35.88
N THR A 53 -54.33 -10.45 34.66
CA THR A 53 -55.34 -9.47 34.20
C THR A 53 -56.59 -9.48 35.08
N ILE A 54 -57.03 -10.66 35.53
CA ILE A 54 -58.20 -10.79 36.41
C ILE A 54 -57.92 -10.26 37.81
N VAL A 55 -56.76 -10.60 38.39
CA VAL A 55 -56.32 -10.12 39.70
C VAL A 55 -56.19 -8.60 39.65
N ASP A 56 -55.52 -8.05 38.64
CA ASP A 56 -55.41 -6.60 38.43
C ASP A 56 -56.79 -5.96 38.25
N ASP A 57 -57.70 -6.52 37.46
CA ASP A 57 -59.05 -5.99 37.26
C ASP A 57 -59.93 -6.08 38.51
N THR A 58 -59.72 -7.07 39.38
CA THR A 58 -60.40 -7.13 40.69
C THR A 58 -59.85 -6.11 41.69
N LEU A 59 -58.57 -5.77 41.58
CA LEU A 59 -57.88 -4.85 42.48
C LEU A 59 -57.93 -3.38 41.98
N LYS A 60 -58.24 -3.14 40.70
CA LYS A 60 -58.34 -1.82 40.04
C LYS A 60 -59.49 -0.91 40.52
N VAL A 61 -60.37 -1.36 41.43
CA VAL A 61 -61.57 -0.61 41.88
C VAL A 61 -61.25 0.65 42.71
N GLN A 62 -59.97 1.01 42.83
CA GLN A 62 -59.40 2.29 43.29
C GLN A 62 -59.62 2.74 44.75
N ASN A 63 -58.44 2.99 45.32
CA ASN A 63 -58.00 4.15 46.09
C ASN A 63 -58.41 4.28 47.57
N ASN A 64 -57.33 4.43 48.35
CA ASN A 64 -57.26 5.07 49.66
C ASN A 64 -57.53 4.17 50.89
N LYS A 65 -56.66 3.17 51.10
CA LYS A 65 -55.95 2.98 52.38
C LYS A 65 -54.81 1.94 52.26
N HIS A 66 -53.64 2.37 52.73
CA HIS A 66 -52.32 1.72 52.91
C HIS A 66 -52.04 0.35 52.26
N PRO A 67 -51.33 0.30 51.11
CA PRO A 67 -50.55 -0.90 50.76
C PRO A 67 -49.40 -1.06 51.77
N LEU A 68 -49.09 -2.31 52.19
CA LEU A 68 -48.00 -2.62 53.12
C LEU A 68 -46.72 -1.84 52.77
N SER A 69 -46.02 -1.32 53.78
CA SER A 69 -44.69 -0.76 53.60
C SER A 69 -43.76 -1.80 52.94
N SER A 70 -42.80 -1.35 52.13
CA SER A 70 -41.82 -2.26 51.52
C SER A 70 -41.11 -3.12 52.57
N SER A 71 -40.88 -2.59 53.77
CA SER A 71 -40.30 -3.32 54.91
C SER A 71 -41.17 -4.48 55.41
N SER A 72 -42.48 -4.29 55.57
CA SER A 72 -43.40 -5.31 56.13
C SER A 72 -43.67 -6.46 55.16
N LEU A 73 -43.72 -6.18 53.85
CA LEU A 73 -43.82 -7.21 52.82
C LEU A 73 -42.53 -8.04 52.73
N LEU A 74 -41.36 -7.39 52.86
CA LEU A 74 -40.07 -8.06 52.88
C LEU A 74 -39.93 -8.97 54.12
N GLU A 75 -40.40 -8.52 55.27
CA GLU A 75 -40.48 -9.32 56.51
C GLU A 75 -41.42 -10.51 56.35
N TRP A 76 -42.60 -10.32 55.74
CA TRP A 76 -43.53 -11.41 55.47
C TRP A 76 -42.95 -12.45 54.50
N ILE A 77 -42.26 -12.02 53.43
CA ILE A 77 -41.55 -12.94 52.53
C ILE A 77 -40.48 -13.73 53.29
N LYS A 78 -39.73 -13.09 54.18
CA LYS A 78 -38.71 -13.74 55.03
C LYS A 78 -39.28 -14.73 56.05
N ILE A 79 -40.42 -14.41 56.65
CA ILE A 79 -41.00 -15.17 57.77
C ILE A 79 -41.94 -16.27 57.27
N VAL A 80 -42.64 -16.05 56.16
CA VAL A 80 -43.71 -16.94 55.68
C VAL A 80 -43.34 -17.62 54.36
N LEU A 81 -42.75 -16.92 53.39
CA LEU A 81 -42.58 -17.49 52.04
C LEU A 81 -41.24 -18.23 51.88
N ILE A 82 -40.13 -17.65 52.35
CA ILE A 82 -38.79 -18.28 52.33
C ILE A 82 -38.73 -19.57 53.16
N PRO A 83 -39.34 -19.66 54.37
CA PRO A 83 -39.31 -20.89 55.16
C PRO A 83 -40.21 -21.99 54.57
N ASN A 84 -41.27 -21.61 53.84
CA ASN A 84 -42.26 -22.54 53.28
C ASN A 84 -41.91 -23.06 51.87
N TYR A 85 -41.01 -22.39 51.14
CA TYR A 85 -40.57 -22.80 49.79
C TYR A 85 -39.04 -22.97 49.72
N ARG A 86 -38.54 -24.06 49.10
CA ARG A 86 -37.09 -24.28 48.93
C ARG A 86 -36.42 -23.23 48.03
N SER A 87 -35.14 -22.99 48.30
CA SER A 87 -34.28 -22.04 47.56
C SER A 87 -34.26 -22.27 46.04
N LEU A 88 -34.35 -23.52 45.56
CA LEU A 88 -34.37 -23.86 44.14
C LEU A 88 -35.66 -23.38 43.44
N TRP A 89 -36.84 -23.64 44.01
CA TRP A 89 -38.12 -23.19 43.45
C TRP A 89 -38.24 -21.67 43.49
N LEU A 90 -37.73 -21.04 44.55
CA LEU A 90 -37.58 -19.59 44.60
C LEU A 90 -36.66 -19.09 43.48
N LYS A 91 -35.51 -19.72 43.24
CA LYS A 91 -34.60 -19.35 42.12
C LYS A 91 -35.23 -19.58 40.73
N ILE A 92 -35.96 -20.67 40.52
CA ILE A 92 -36.71 -20.95 39.26
C ILE A 92 -37.74 -19.83 39.04
N LEU A 93 -38.50 -19.53 40.07
CA LEU A 93 -39.51 -18.48 40.09
C LEU A 93 -38.89 -17.13 39.73
N PHE A 94 -37.80 -16.73 40.40
CA PHE A 94 -37.18 -15.43 40.16
C PHE A 94 -36.59 -15.33 38.75
N LYS A 95 -35.95 -16.39 38.25
CA LYS A 95 -35.33 -16.37 36.93
C LYS A 95 -36.33 -16.37 35.79
N SER A 96 -37.42 -17.13 35.91
CA SER A 96 -38.50 -17.15 34.91
C SER A 96 -39.33 -15.86 34.94
N PHE A 97 -39.66 -15.36 36.13
CA PHE A 97 -40.40 -14.11 36.32
C PHE A 97 -39.60 -12.90 35.79
N LEU A 98 -38.29 -12.82 36.03
CA LEU A 98 -37.41 -11.76 35.52
C LEU A 98 -37.25 -11.79 33.99
N HIS A 99 -37.10 -12.98 33.39
CA HIS A 99 -36.97 -13.13 31.94
C HIS A 99 -38.19 -12.57 31.19
N TYR A 100 -39.39 -12.81 31.72
CA TYR A 100 -40.64 -12.33 31.13
C TYR A 100 -40.98 -10.87 31.49
N HIS A 101 -40.41 -10.32 32.56
CA HIS A 101 -40.59 -8.91 32.96
C HIS A 101 -39.62 -7.94 32.26
N GLY A 102 -38.75 -8.41 31.37
CA GLY A 102 -37.88 -7.56 30.55
C GLY A 102 -36.69 -6.93 31.29
N HIS A 103 -36.43 -7.32 32.54
CA HIS A 103 -35.23 -6.88 33.28
C HIS A 103 -34.05 -7.83 32.97
N TYR A 104 -33.28 -7.39 31.95
CA TYR A 104 -32.05 -7.87 31.30
C TYR A 104 -31.13 -9.00 31.84
N ASP A 105 -30.46 -9.62 30.85
CA ASP A 105 -29.20 -10.39 30.79
C ASP A 105 -28.50 -10.84 32.09
N TYR A 106 -28.39 -12.16 32.23
CA TYR A 106 -27.56 -12.83 33.23
C TYR A 106 -26.13 -13.08 32.68
N HIS A 107 -25.39 -12.02 32.40
CA HIS A 107 -23.96 -12.10 32.07
C HIS A 107 -23.12 -11.25 33.03
N HIS A 108 -23.10 -11.62 34.31
CA HIS A 108 -21.95 -11.62 35.23
C HIS A 108 -22.45 -11.70 36.66
N ASP A 109 -22.06 -12.75 37.38
CA ASP A 109 -21.57 -12.69 38.77
C ASP A 109 -21.33 -14.12 39.25
N ASN A 110 -20.13 -14.61 38.91
CA ASN A 110 -19.42 -15.58 39.72
C ASN A 110 -18.84 -14.82 40.91
N ASN A 111 -18.95 -15.41 42.10
CA ASN A 111 -18.42 -14.97 43.41
C ASN A 111 -19.39 -14.15 44.26
N ASN A 112 -20.20 -14.84 45.07
CA ASN A 112 -20.18 -14.67 46.54
C ASN A 112 -21.14 -15.67 47.20
N ASN A 113 -20.63 -16.40 48.18
CA ASN A 113 -21.28 -17.51 48.89
C ASN A 113 -22.37 -17.09 49.91
N ASN A 114 -23.07 -15.97 49.69
CA ASN A 114 -24.20 -15.55 50.54
C ASN A 114 -25.51 -15.57 49.74
N GLY A 115 -26.06 -16.76 49.53
CA GLY A 115 -27.22 -17.01 48.66
C GLY A 115 -28.58 -16.51 49.18
N GLY A 116 -28.68 -16.07 50.44
CA GLY A 116 -29.93 -15.58 51.03
C GLY A 116 -30.15 -14.08 50.86
N GLU A 117 -29.15 -13.27 51.22
CA GLU A 117 -29.28 -11.80 51.27
C GLU A 117 -29.38 -11.16 49.89
N ASN A 118 -28.69 -11.73 48.89
CA ASN A 118 -28.70 -11.23 47.51
C ASN A 118 -30.03 -11.56 46.79
N LEU A 119 -30.70 -12.66 47.18
CA LEU A 119 -32.04 -12.98 46.70
C LEU A 119 -33.06 -12.01 47.28
N ILE A 120 -33.02 -11.78 48.60
CA ILE A 120 -33.91 -10.84 49.29
C ILE A 120 -33.81 -9.42 48.72
N GLN A 121 -32.60 -8.94 48.40
CA GLN A 121 -32.41 -7.63 47.77
C GLN A 121 -32.99 -7.58 46.34
N LYS A 122 -32.80 -8.63 45.53
CA LYS A 122 -33.38 -8.73 44.19
C LYS A 122 -34.91 -8.86 44.21
N ILE A 123 -35.45 -9.52 45.23
CA ILE A 123 -36.89 -9.61 45.51
C ILE A 123 -37.45 -8.23 45.84
N SER A 124 -36.76 -7.45 46.68
CA SER A 124 -37.15 -6.09 47.04
C SER A 124 -37.38 -5.23 45.79
N ILE A 125 -36.44 -5.24 44.85
CA ILE A 125 -36.49 -4.44 43.61
C ILE A 125 -37.75 -4.74 42.77
N ILE A 126 -38.18 -6.01 42.71
CA ILE A 126 -39.35 -6.42 41.92
C ILE A 126 -40.66 -6.00 42.60
N PHE A 127 -40.70 -6.07 43.94
CA PHE A 127 -41.86 -5.68 44.72
C PHE A 127 -41.85 -4.21 45.13
N ASP A 128 -40.84 -3.41 44.73
CA ASP A 128 -40.76 -1.99 45.08
C ASP A 128 -41.89 -1.16 44.45
N ASP A 129 -42.47 -1.60 43.32
CA ASP A 129 -43.58 -0.89 42.67
C ASP A 129 -44.92 -1.09 43.42
N ASN A 130 -45.40 -0.02 44.07
CA ASN A 130 -46.53 -0.04 45.02
C ASN A 130 -47.87 -0.45 44.39
N ARG A 131 -48.06 -0.33 43.07
CA ARG A 131 -49.38 -0.53 42.42
C ARG A 131 -49.77 -2.00 42.20
N GLN A 132 -48.83 -2.94 42.16
CA GLN A 132 -49.10 -4.34 41.77
C GLN A 132 -48.53 -5.42 42.71
N ARG A 133 -48.07 -5.04 43.92
CA ARG A 133 -47.43 -5.96 44.89
C ARG A 133 -48.24 -7.22 45.19
N CYS A 134 -49.53 -7.05 45.53
CA CYS A 134 -50.41 -8.17 45.85
C CYS A 134 -50.71 -9.06 44.64
N SER A 135 -50.85 -8.45 43.45
CA SER A 135 -51.07 -9.18 42.21
C SER A 135 -49.86 -10.03 41.85
N ASN A 136 -48.66 -9.46 41.92
CA ASN A 136 -47.41 -10.16 41.67
C ASN A 136 -47.20 -11.31 42.67
N LEU A 137 -47.56 -11.13 43.95
CA LEU A 137 -47.39 -12.17 44.97
C LEU A 137 -48.42 -13.30 44.85
N ILE A 138 -49.69 -12.98 44.57
CA ILE A 138 -50.74 -13.99 44.35
C ILE A 138 -50.47 -14.79 43.07
N THR A 139 -50.10 -14.11 41.98
CA THR A 139 -49.72 -14.79 40.72
C THR A 139 -48.48 -15.65 40.89
N MET A 140 -47.52 -15.20 41.71
CA MET A 140 -46.32 -15.95 42.08
C MET A 140 -46.63 -17.23 42.89
N ILE A 141 -47.44 -17.14 43.95
CA ILE A 141 -47.84 -18.31 44.75
C ILE A 141 -48.67 -19.28 43.90
N TYR A 142 -49.56 -18.75 43.07
CA TYR A 142 -50.35 -19.57 42.15
C TYR A 142 -49.48 -20.29 41.10
N TRP A 143 -48.46 -19.60 40.57
CA TRP A 143 -47.48 -20.22 39.68
C TRP A 143 -46.77 -21.39 40.34
N LEU A 144 -46.37 -21.24 41.60
CA LEU A 144 -45.70 -22.30 42.34
C LEU A 144 -46.58 -23.55 42.45
N ASP A 145 -47.88 -23.39 42.69
CA ASP A 145 -48.82 -24.51 42.73
C ASP A 145 -49.01 -25.18 41.36
N HIS A 146 -49.12 -24.41 40.28
CA HIS A 146 -49.30 -24.98 38.93
C HIS A 146 -48.02 -25.60 38.37
N ALA A 147 -46.88 -24.94 38.59
CA ALA A 147 -45.57 -25.46 38.21
C ALA A 147 -45.25 -26.76 38.96
N ARG A 148 -45.72 -26.91 40.21
CA ARG A 148 -45.66 -28.15 40.98
C ARG A 148 -46.43 -29.31 40.35
N LEU A 149 -47.42 -29.08 39.48
CA LEU A 149 -48.15 -30.16 38.79
C LEU A 149 -47.50 -30.53 37.46
N GLU A 150 -47.15 -29.53 36.64
CA GLU A 150 -46.70 -29.72 35.26
C GLU A 150 -45.19 -30.04 35.15
N LEU A 151 -44.38 -29.60 36.12
CA LEU A 151 -42.91 -29.74 36.09
C LEU A 151 -42.35 -30.84 37.00
N THR A 152 -43.17 -31.47 37.85
CA THR A 152 -42.72 -32.57 38.73
C THR A 152 -42.28 -33.83 38.01
N GLU A 153 -42.68 -34.01 36.75
CA GLU A 153 -42.17 -35.07 35.89
C GLU A 153 -40.75 -34.81 35.38
N MET A 154 -40.25 -33.57 35.43
CA MET A 154 -38.94 -33.16 34.90
C MET A 154 -37.92 -32.83 35.99
N ILE A 155 -38.37 -32.38 37.16
CA ILE A 155 -37.50 -32.00 38.26
C ILE A 155 -37.50 -33.13 39.30
N ILE A 156 -36.34 -33.75 39.49
CA ILE A 156 -36.04 -34.61 40.64
C ILE A 156 -36.29 -33.78 41.91
N HIS A 157 -37.40 -34.05 42.62
CA HIS A 157 -37.83 -33.27 43.78
C HIS A 157 -36.85 -33.46 44.96
N PRO A 158 -36.09 -32.44 45.40
CA PRO A 158 -35.27 -32.59 46.59
C PRO A 158 -36.15 -32.46 47.85
N CYS A 159 -37.36 -31.92 47.75
CA CYS A 159 -38.28 -31.66 48.87
C CYS A 159 -39.07 -32.87 49.40
N LEU A 160 -38.47 -34.07 49.33
CA LEU A 160 -39.02 -35.31 49.93
C LEU A 160 -38.47 -35.56 51.35
N PHE A 161 -37.50 -34.78 51.82
CA PHE A 161 -36.80 -35.05 53.09
C PHE A 161 -37.26 -34.15 54.27
N ARG A 162 -38.40 -33.45 54.14
CA ARG A 162 -39.00 -32.67 55.25
C ARG A 162 -40.52 -32.61 55.14
N GLN A 163 -41.23 -32.61 56.27
CA GLN A 163 -42.67 -32.33 56.31
C GLN A 163 -42.96 -30.97 55.66
N TRP A 164 -43.89 -30.97 54.70
CA TRP A 164 -44.29 -29.76 54.01
C TRP A 164 -45.21 -28.90 54.88
N PRO A 165 -44.99 -27.57 54.94
CA PRO A 165 -45.88 -26.68 55.67
C PRO A 165 -47.20 -26.46 54.90
N GLN A 166 -48.16 -25.85 55.60
CA GLN A 166 -49.59 -25.67 55.29
C GLN A 166 -49.93 -25.41 53.81
N SER A 167 -51.13 -25.81 53.40
CA SER A 167 -51.67 -25.61 52.05
C SER A 167 -51.42 -24.18 51.53
N SER A 168 -51.08 -24.06 50.25
CA SER A 168 -50.96 -22.77 49.55
C SER A 168 -52.19 -21.88 49.76
N GLU A 169 -53.38 -22.48 49.88
CA GLU A 169 -54.63 -21.81 50.28
C GLU A 169 -54.53 -21.17 51.67
N LYS A 170 -53.98 -21.85 52.68
CA LYS A 170 -53.77 -21.28 54.03
C LYS A 170 -52.73 -20.16 54.04
N ILE A 171 -51.66 -20.29 53.24
CA ILE A 171 -50.65 -19.24 53.08
C ILE A 171 -51.28 -17.99 52.44
N LEU A 172 -52.11 -18.17 51.42
CA LEU A 172 -52.84 -17.09 50.77
C LEU A 172 -53.93 -16.51 51.67
N GLU A 173 -54.63 -17.30 52.47
CA GLU A 173 -55.61 -16.80 53.44
C GLU A 173 -54.94 -15.97 54.54
N GLN A 174 -53.77 -16.38 55.02
CA GLN A 174 -52.98 -15.58 55.96
C GLN A 174 -52.49 -14.27 55.32
N PHE A 175 -52.01 -14.32 54.08
CA PHE A 175 -51.63 -13.12 53.34
C PHE A 175 -52.82 -12.19 53.11
N ALA A 176 -53.95 -12.72 52.66
CA ALA A 176 -55.17 -11.97 52.37
C ALA A 176 -55.72 -11.28 53.62
N ARG A 177 -55.68 -11.93 54.80
CA ARG A 177 -56.07 -11.31 56.08
C ARG A 177 -55.25 -10.08 56.44
N ILE A 178 -53.99 -10.03 56.02
CA ILE A 178 -53.05 -8.95 56.34
C ILE A 178 -53.10 -7.84 55.27
N THR A 179 -53.45 -8.18 54.03
CA THR A 179 -53.23 -7.31 52.85
C THR A 179 -54.49 -6.87 52.11
N LEU A 180 -55.59 -7.63 52.20
CA LEU A 180 -56.82 -7.40 51.42
C LEU A 180 -58.05 -7.31 52.32
N TYR A 181 -59.07 -6.56 51.89
CA TYR A 181 -60.37 -6.57 52.57
C TYR A 181 -61.08 -7.93 52.37
N PRO A 182 -61.84 -8.44 53.36
CA PRO A 182 -62.52 -9.72 53.26
C PRO A 182 -63.39 -9.86 52.00
N GLU A 183 -64.11 -8.80 51.61
CA GLU A 183 -64.97 -8.78 50.41
C GLU A 183 -64.17 -8.91 49.10
N GLN A 184 -62.97 -8.31 49.04
CA GLN A 184 -62.09 -8.38 47.88
C GLN A 184 -61.54 -9.80 47.71
N TRP A 185 -61.13 -10.43 48.82
CA TRP A 185 -60.69 -11.82 48.83
C TRP A 185 -61.82 -12.78 48.43
N GLN A 186 -63.05 -12.57 48.91
CA GLN A 186 -64.21 -13.39 48.54
C GLN A 186 -64.57 -13.23 47.05
N ARG A 187 -64.56 -11.99 46.52
CA ARG A 187 -64.80 -11.72 45.09
C ARG A 187 -63.73 -12.34 44.20
N LEU A 188 -62.48 -12.29 44.64
CA LEU A 188 -61.36 -12.96 43.97
C LEU A 188 -61.53 -14.48 44.00
N LYS A 189 -61.82 -15.09 45.16
CA LYS A 189 -62.06 -16.53 45.32
C LYS A 189 -63.22 -17.00 44.42
N PHE A 190 -64.27 -16.20 44.29
CA PHE A 190 -65.39 -16.47 43.38
C PHE A 190 -64.99 -16.41 41.90
N ARG A 191 -64.29 -15.35 41.47
CA ARG A 191 -63.83 -15.21 40.08
C ARG A 191 -62.81 -16.27 39.67
N LEU A 192 -61.92 -16.67 40.58
CA LEU A 192 -61.01 -17.79 40.37
C LEU A 192 -61.78 -19.10 40.17
N LYS A 193 -62.81 -19.34 41.00
CA LYS A 193 -63.67 -20.53 40.89
C LYS A 193 -64.49 -20.59 39.59
N GLN A 194 -64.92 -19.45 39.02
CA GLN A 194 -65.65 -19.38 37.74
C GLN A 194 -64.82 -19.78 36.52
N LEU A 195 -63.49 -19.71 36.61
CA LEU A 195 -62.57 -20.00 35.51
C LEU A 195 -61.90 -21.38 35.65
N ASP A 196 -62.51 -22.26 36.45
CA ASP A 196 -61.95 -23.56 36.87
C ASP A 196 -60.58 -23.48 37.58
N PHE A 197 -60.14 -22.28 37.97
CA PHE A 197 -58.96 -22.10 38.80
C PHE A 197 -59.31 -22.39 40.26
N LYS A 198 -59.42 -23.67 40.60
CA LYS A 198 -59.56 -24.10 41.99
C LYS A 198 -58.19 -24.02 42.66
N LEU A 199 -58.08 -23.20 43.70
CA LEU A 199 -57.04 -23.32 44.73
C LEU A 199 -57.30 -24.64 45.48
N VAL A 200 -56.96 -25.76 44.87
CA VAL A 200 -57.09 -27.09 45.48
C VAL A 200 -55.83 -27.31 46.30
N HIS A 201 -56.01 -27.67 47.57
CA HIS A 201 -54.94 -28.30 48.34
C HIS A 201 -54.52 -29.60 47.66
N TYR A 202 -53.52 -29.53 46.79
CA TYR A 202 -53.06 -30.68 46.02
C TYR A 202 -51.91 -31.39 46.75
N GLU A 203 -52.27 -32.36 47.58
CA GLU A 203 -51.32 -33.28 48.18
C GLU A 203 -50.94 -34.38 47.18
N GLN A 204 -49.73 -34.32 46.62
CA GLN A 204 -49.15 -35.49 45.91
C GLN A 204 -48.92 -36.67 46.87
N GLN A 205 -49.01 -37.88 46.32
CA GLN A 205 -49.03 -39.16 47.04
C GLN A 205 -47.85 -39.43 48.00
N PHE A 206 -46.72 -38.73 47.84
CA PHE A 206 -45.50 -38.93 48.64
C PHE A 206 -45.08 -37.71 49.47
N HIS A 207 -45.86 -36.62 49.52
CA HIS A 207 -45.48 -35.39 50.23
C HIS A 207 -45.40 -35.50 51.75
N HIS A 208 -46.03 -36.52 52.34
CA HIS A 208 -46.04 -36.77 53.78
C HIS A 208 -44.93 -37.72 54.24
N LEU A 209 -44.20 -38.33 53.31
CA LEU A 209 -43.15 -39.28 53.65
C LEU A 209 -41.86 -38.52 53.92
N ASP A 210 -41.32 -38.66 55.13
CA ASP A 210 -39.92 -38.33 55.42
C ASP A 210 -39.06 -39.38 54.72
N PHE A 211 -38.15 -38.99 53.83
CA PHE A 211 -37.25 -39.94 53.15
C PHE A 211 -35.93 -40.14 53.90
N HIS A 212 -35.70 -39.45 55.01
CA HIS A 212 -34.58 -39.77 55.89
C HIS A 212 -34.70 -41.19 56.41
N ILE A 213 -33.57 -41.87 56.42
CA ILE A 213 -33.46 -43.22 56.95
C ILE A 213 -33.08 -43.09 58.42
N LYS A 214 -33.94 -43.64 59.29
CA LYS A 214 -33.69 -43.81 60.73
C LYS A 214 -33.38 -45.27 61.05
N GLN A 215 -34.05 -46.20 60.37
CA GLN A 215 -33.85 -47.65 60.51
C GLN A 215 -33.94 -48.35 59.15
N LEU A 216 -32.81 -48.88 58.66
CA LEU A 216 -32.68 -49.36 57.27
C LEU A 216 -33.74 -50.39 56.86
N SER A 217 -34.00 -51.40 57.70
CA SER A 217 -34.88 -52.51 57.34
C SER A 217 -36.36 -52.13 57.28
N ILE A 218 -36.79 -51.13 58.04
CA ILE A 218 -38.19 -50.66 58.08
C ILE A 218 -38.42 -49.60 57.00
N ASP A 219 -37.46 -48.69 56.89
CA ASP A 219 -37.59 -47.52 56.06
C ASP A 219 -37.49 -47.83 54.55
N LEU A 220 -36.73 -48.87 54.19
CA LEU A 220 -36.55 -49.30 52.81
C LEU A 220 -37.59 -50.31 52.34
N ALA A 221 -38.34 -50.91 53.26
CA ALA A 221 -39.34 -51.94 52.97
C ALA A 221 -40.49 -51.44 52.09
N ASN A 222 -40.84 -50.14 52.20
CA ASN A 222 -41.89 -49.53 51.40
C ASN A 222 -41.60 -49.49 49.88
N GLY A 223 -40.35 -49.79 49.47
CA GLY A 223 -39.88 -49.77 48.09
C GLY A 223 -39.74 -48.38 47.47
N VAL A 224 -40.49 -47.39 47.94
CA VAL A 224 -40.45 -46.00 47.49
C VAL A 224 -39.11 -45.35 47.86
N ARG A 225 -38.62 -45.54 49.10
CA ARG A 225 -37.32 -45.01 49.52
C ARG A 225 -36.16 -45.71 48.82
N LEU A 226 -36.25 -47.03 48.63
CA LEU A 226 -35.24 -47.80 47.90
C LEU A 226 -35.18 -47.42 46.42
N ALA A 227 -36.32 -47.20 45.77
CA ALA A 227 -36.39 -46.71 44.40
C ALA A 227 -35.78 -45.32 44.27
N ARG A 228 -35.95 -44.47 45.29
CA ARG A 228 -35.32 -43.16 45.34
C ARG A 228 -33.80 -43.25 45.44
N ILE A 229 -33.29 -44.17 46.26
CA ILE A 229 -31.84 -44.45 46.35
C ILE A 229 -31.29 -44.85 44.99
N VAL A 230 -31.95 -45.79 44.30
CA VAL A 230 -31.56 -46.21 42.95
C VAL A 230 -31.52 -45.02 41.98
N GLN A 231 -32.52 -44.14 42.02
CA GLN A 231 -32.53 -42.94 41.17
C GLN A 231 -31.40 -41.97 41.49
N LEU A 232 -31.09 -41.74 42.78
CA LEU A 232 -30.02 -40.83 43.19
C LEU A 232 -28.65 -41.37 42.80
N LEU A 233 -28.44 -42.68 42.90
CA LEU A 233 -27.19 -43.33 42.50
C LEU A 233 -27.05 -43.38 40.97
N PHE A 234 -28.15 -43.41 40.21
CA PHE A 234 -28.15 -43.61 38.76
C PHE A 234 -29.09 -42.65 38.00
N PRO A 235 -28.87 -41.32 38.08
CA PRO A 235 -29.80 -40.32 37.57
C PRO A 235 -29.97 -40.34 36.04
N GLU A 236 -28.96 -40.77 35.28
CA GLU A 236 -29.00 -40.83 33.81
C GLU A 236 -29.70 -42.09 33.27
N ARG A 237 -29.82 -43.16 34.07
CA ARG A 237 -30.33 -44.46 33.62
C ARG A 237 -31.73 -44.80 34.13
N PHE A 238 -32.17 -44.22 35.24
CA PHE A 238 -33.50 -44.45 35.80
C PHE A 238 -34.31 -43.16 35.81
N SER A 239 -35.36 -43.12 34.98
CA SER A 239 -36.26 -41.97 34.85
C SER A 239 -37.22 -41.83 36.04
N ILE A 240 -37.75 -40.62 36.19
CA ILE A 240 -38.75 -40.19 37.19
C ILE A 240 -40.04 -41.05 37.15
N THR A 241 -40.28 -41.75 36.03
CA THR A 241 -41.41 -42.67 35.82
C THR A 241 -41.48 -43.81 36.84
N LEU A 242 -40.35 -44.28 37.38
CA LEU A 242 -40.33 -45.40 38.33
C LEU A 242 -41.09 -45.07 39.63
N LEU A 243 -40.90 -43.87 40.19
CA LEU A 243 -41.62 -43.46 41.41
C LEU A 243 -43.10 -43.17 41.15
N SER A 244 -43.45 -42.68 39.95
CA SER A 244 -44.85 -42.41 39.58
C SER A 244 -45.73 -43.67 39.51
N GLN A 245 -45.11 -44.84 39.35
CA GLN A 245 -45.80 -46.13 39.25
C GLN A 245 -46.01 -46.80 40.62
N MET A 246 -45.37 -46.29 41.67
CA MET A 246 -45.46 -46.85 43.02
C MET A 246 -46.64 -46.25 43.79
N LYS A 247 -47.21 -47.03 44.72
CA LYS A 247 -48.33 -46.57 45.58
C LYS A 247 -47.99 -46.74 47.05
N PRO A 248 -48.25 -45.75 47.92
CA PRO A 248 -48.06 -45.90 49.37
C PRO A 248 -48.83 -47.11 49.92
N GLY A 249 -48.21 -47.90 50.81
CA GLY A 249 -48.83 -49.08 51.42
C GLY A 249 -48.88 -50.33 50.53
N LYS A 250 -48.32 -50.28 49.31
CA LYS A 250 -48.15 -51.46 48.41
C LYS A 250 -46.70 -51.94 48.36
N ASP A 251 -46.10 -52.09 49.54
CA ASP A 251 -44.66 -52.26 49.75
C ASP A 251 -44.05 -53.40 48.90
N VAL A 252 -44.62 -54.61 48.97
CA VAL A 252 -44.17 -55.77 48.18
C VAL A 252 -44.27 -55.53 46.67
N ALA A 253 -45.34 -54.87 46.20
CA ALA A 253 -45.53 -54.59 44.78
C ALA A 253 -44.55 -53.52 44.29
N ASN A 254 -44.26 -52.51 45.11
CA ASN A 254 -43.32 -51.45 44.80
C ASN A 254 -41.88 -52.00 44.70
N VAL A 255 -41.45 -52.81 45.66
CA VAL A 255 -40.10 -53.41 45.64
C VAL A 255 -39.95 -54.38 44.46
N ARG A 256 -40.96 -55.21 44.17
CA ARG A 256 -40.93 -56.12 43.01
C ARG A 256 -40.84 -55.36 41.69
N LEU A 257 -41.57 -54.25 41.55
CA LEU A 257 -41.50 -53.40 40.36
C LEU A 257 -40.09 -52.83 40.18
N LEU A 258 -39.49 -52.33 41.27
CA LEU A 258 -38.12 -51.81 41.28
C LEU A 258 -37.14 -52.88 40.80
N PHE A 259 -37.20 -54.07 41.39
CA PHE A 259 -36.25 -55.15 41.12
C PHE A 259 -36.34 -55.60 39.67
N LYS A 260 -37.56 -55.74 39.14
CA LYS A 260 -37.79 -56.08 37.73
C LYS A 260 -37.18 -55.06 36.76
N GLN A 261 -37.26 -53.76 37.06
CA GLN A 261 -36.69 -52.72 36.20
C GLN A 261 -35.16 -52.63 36.33
N CYS A 262 -34.63 -52.85 37.53
CA CYS A 262 -33.21 -52.77 37.82
C CYS A 262 -32.41 -53.98 37.33
N GLN A 263 -32.99 -55.17 37.39
CA GLN A 263 -32.36 -56.46 37.07
C GLN A 263 -31.55 -56.46 35.75
N PRO A 264 -32.08 -56.01 34.59
CA PRO A 264 -31.31 -56.06 33.33
C PRO A 264 -30.05 -55.18 33.35
N ILE A 265 -30.08 -54.06 34.07
CA ILE A 265 -28.96 -53.12 34.15
C ILE A 265 -27.97 -53.59 35.21
N PHE A 266 -28.46 -53.98 36.38
CA PHE A 266 -27.64 -54.28 37.54
C PHE A 266 -26.92 -55.61 37.47
N ASN A 267 -27.51 -56.62 36.81
CA ASN A 267 -26.83 -57.91 36.58
C ASN A 267 -25.54 -57.78 35.76
N HIS A 268 -25.39 -56.72 34.96
CA HIS A 268 -24.14 -56.45 34.24
C HIS A 268 -23.00 -56.07 35.20
N TYR A 269 -23.33 -55.33 36.26
CA TYR A 269 -22.35 -54.74 37.18
C TYR A 269 -22.15 -55.56 38.45
N ASP A 270 -23.17 -56.29 38.91
CA ASP A 270 -23.06 -57.19 40.05
C ASP A 270 -23.81 -58.50 39.80
N LYS A 271 -23.05 -59.57 39.61
CA LYS A 271 -23.57 -60.93 39.44
C LYS A 271 -23.76 -61.67 40.76
N LYS A 272 -23.32 -61.10 41.89
CA LYS A 272 -23.35 -61.77 43.20
C LYS A 272 -24.69 -61.67 43.92
N PHE A 273 -25.49 -60.64 43.61
CA PHE A 273 -26.79 -60.41 44.23
C PHE A 273 -27.92 -60.62 43.23
N GLU A 274 -28.91 -61.42 43.59
CA GLU A 274 -30.05 -61.71 42.72
C GLU A 274 -31.17 -60.69 42.91
N TRP A 275 -31.37 -59.84 41.89
CA TRP A 275 -32.50 -58.89 41.81
C TRP A 275 -33.81 -59.61 41.42
N ASN A 276 -34.24 -60.59 42.22
CA ASN A 276 -35.37 -61.47 41.97
C ASN A 276 -36.62 -61.10 42.82
N ALA A 277 -37.76 -61.76 42.56
CA ALA A 277 -39.00 -61.48 43.27
C ALA A 277 -38.99 -61.94 44.74
N GLU A 278 -38.15 -62.92 45.09
CA GLU A 278 -38.03 -63.47 46.44
C GLU A 278 -37.33 -62.48 47.38
N ASN A 279 -36.18 -61.94 46.96
CA ASN A 279 -35.47 -60.90 47.68
C ASN A 279 -36.31 -59.61 47.79
N ALA A 280 -37.12 -59.30 46.76
CA ALA A 280 -38.05 -58.18 46.82
C ALA A 280 -39.13 -58.34 47.92
N VAL A 281 -39.63 -59.56 48.13
CA VAL A 281 -40.58 -59.86 49.23
C VAL A 281 -39.87 -59.77 50.58
N ALA A 282 -38.65 -60.28 50.69
CA ALA A 282 -37.87 -60.23 51.92
C ALA A 282 -37.56 -58.78 52.35
N ILE A 283 -37.28 -57.87 51.41
CA ILE A 283 -37.09 -56.46 51.77
C ILE A 283 -38.41 -55.84 52.26
N ALA A 284 -39.51 -56.08 51.55
CA ALA A 284 -40.83 -55.58 51.95
C ALA A 284 -41.33 -56.17 53.29
N GLY A 285 -40.84 -57.36 53.66
CA GLY A 285 -41.08 -57.99 54.97
C GLY A 285 -40.16 -57.51 56.10
N ASN A 286 -39.38 -56.44 55.89
CA ASN A 286 -38.42 -55.88 56.85
C ASN A 286 -37.27 -56.83 57.23
N TYR A 287 -36.91 -57.79 56.37
CA TYR A 287 -35.81 -58.70 56.66
C TYR A 287 -34.46 -57.96 56.54
N ARG A 288 -33.76 -57.86 57.69
CA ARG A 288 -32.54 -57.06 57.85
C ARG A 288 -31.39 -57.55 56.95
N GLN A 289 -31.17 -58.86 56.87
CA GLN A 289 -30.06 -59.43 56.11
C GLN A 289 -30.17 -59.10 54.62
N GLN A 290 -31.33 -59.38 54.03
CA GLN A 290 -31.60 -59.10 52.62
C GLN A 290 -31.51 -57.60 52.33
N THR A 291 -31.99 -56.75 53.24
CA THR A 291 -31.83 -55.29 53.11
C THR A 291 -30.36 -54.89 53.02
N LEU A 292 -29.49 -55.43 53.87
CA LEU A 292 -28.05 -55.12 53.83
C LEU A 292 -27.36 -55.66 52.57
N GLU A 293 -27.69 -56.88 52.14
CA GLU A 293 -27.14 -57.48 50.90
C GLU A 293 -27.51 -56.65 49.67
N THR A 294 -28.74 -56.11 49.62
CA THR A 294 -29.19 -55.25 48.51
C THR A 294 -28.42 -53.94 48.47
N LEU A 295 -28.19 -53.30 49.61
CA LEU A 295 -27.40 -52.07 49.70
C LEU A 295 -25.93 -52.32 49.33
N GLN A 296 -25.36 -53.44 49.75
CA GLN A 296 -24.02 -53.86 49.33
C GLN A 296 -23.92 -54.05 47.82
N SER A 297 -24.95 -54.63 47.18
CA SER A 297 -25.00 -54.76 45.73
C SER A 297 -25.04 -53.39 45.04
N LEU A 298 -25.86 -52.46 45.53
CA LEU A 298 -25.95 -51.10 44.99
C LEU A 298 -24.62 -50.35 45.07
N MET A 299 -23.90 -50.48 46.19
CA MET A 299 -22.57 -49.88 46.34
C MET A 299 -21.54 -50.47 45.37
N ARG A 300 -21.56 -51.80 45.14
CA ARG A 300 -20.68 -52.44 44.14
C ARG A 300 -20.98 -51.96 42.72
N ILE A 301 -22.26 -51.84 42.38
CA ILE A 301 -22.71 -51.35 41.07
C ILE A 301 -22.25 -49.91 40.86
N GLU A 302 -22.41 -49.04 41.86
CA GLU A 302 -21.95 -47.65 41.81
C GLU A 302 -20.44 -47.58 41.54
N PHE A 303 -19.63 -48.36 42.28
CA PHE A 303 -18.19 -48.39 42.13
C PHE A 303 -17.76 -48.82 40.71
N ASN A 304 -18.36 -49.89 40.18
CA ASN A 304 -18.04 -50.39 38.84
C ASN A 304 -18.44 -49.39 37.74
N LEU A 305 -19.57 -48.70 37.90
CA LEU A 305 -20.01 -47.66 36.97
C LEU A 305 -19.01 -46.48 36.93
N LEU A 306 -18.49 -46.05 38.09
CA LEU A 306 -17.50 -44.96 38.16
C LEU A 306 -16.20 -45.32 37.42
N ILE A 307 -15.77 -46.58 37.48
CA ILE A 307 -14.60 -47.07 36.74
C ILE A 307 -14.86 -46.98 35.23
N GLU A 308 -16.01 -47.47 34.77
CA GLU A 308 -16.40 -47.44 33.36
C GLU A 308 -16.47 -45.99 32.83
N GLN A 309 -17.10 -45.08 33.58
CA GLN A 309 -17.17 -43.67 33.23
C GLN A 309 -15.79 -43.02 33.08
N ARG A 310 -14.87 -43.29 34.02
CA ARG A 310 -13.48 -42.81 33.93
C ARG A 310 -12.78 -43.35 32.70
N TYR A 311 -12.92 -44.64 32.41
CA TYR A 311 -12.35 -45.27 31.22
C TYR A 311 -12.88 -44.63 29.93
N CYS A 312 -14.19 -44.46 29.80
CA CYS A 312 -14.81 -43.78 28.66
C CYS A 312 -14.35 -42.32 28.51
N TYR A 313 -14.15 -41.60 29.61
CA TYR A 313 -13.64 -40.23 29.58
C TYR A 313 -12.22 -40.16 29.00
N HIS A 314 -11.32 -41.05 29.43
CA HIS A 314 -9.97 -41.12 28.88
C HIS A 314 -9.98 -41.55 27.40
N LEU A 315 -10.81 -42.52 27.00
CA LEU A 315 -10.95 -42.91 25.60
C LEU A 315 -11.44 -41.75 24.72
N LYS A 316 -12.44 -40.99 25.16
CA LYS A 316 -12.93 -39.79 24.43
C LYS A 316 -11.81 -38.78 24.20
N LYS A 317 -10.96 -38.54 25.21
CA LYS A 317 -9.77 -37.66 25.06
C LYS A 317 -8.76 -38.20 24.06
N ILE A 318 -8.46 -39.50 24.11
CA ILE A 318 -7.51 -40.13 23.18
C ILE A 318 -8.02 -40.02 21.75
N VAL A 319 -9.29 -40.36 21.50
CA VAL A 319 -9.91 -40.27 20.17
C VAL A 319 -9.90 -38.84 19.65
N PHE A 320 -10.16 -37.86 20.51
CA PHE A 320 -10.08 -36.43 20.16
C PHE A 320 -8.67 -36.06 19.68
N ILE A 321 -7.63 -36.40 20.44
CA ILE A 321 -6.24 -36.12 20.07
C ILE A 321 -5.87 -36.82 18.75
N GLN A 322 -6.25 -38.09 18.59
CA GLN A 322 -5.98 -38.84 17.36
C GLN A 322 -6.65 -38.20 16.15
N ARG A 323 -7.93 -37.81 16.26
CA ARG A 323 -8.65 -37.11 15.19
C ARG A 323 -7.99 -35.79 14.83
N TYR A 324 -7.61 -35.00 15.85
CA TYR A 324 -6.93 -33.72 15.66
C TYR A 324 -5.59 -33.89 14.92
N ILE A 325 -4.75 -34.84 15.34
CA ILE A 325 -3.45 -35.08 14.70
C ILE A 325 -3.62 -35.58 13.26
N ARG A 326 -4.54 -36.52 13.01
CA ARG A 326 -4.83 -37.02 11.66
C ARG A 326 -5.29 -35.89 10.74
N GLY A 327 -6.25 -35.08 11.17
CA GLY A 327 -6.74 -33.94 10.40
C GLY A 327 -5.67 -32.88 10.14
N ARG A 328 -4.83 -32.58 11.13
CA ARG A 328 -3.70 -31.66 10.97
C ARG A 328 -2.69 -32.16 9.93
N ASN A 329 -2.35 -33.44 9.96
CA ASN A 329 -1.39 -34.03 9.03
C ASN A 329 -1.93 -34.04 7.59
N GLU A 330 -3.20 -34.37 7.40
CA GLU A 330 -3.86 -34.33 6.09
C GLU A 330 -3.92 -32.90 5.52
N THR A 331 -4.29 -31.93 6.35
CA THR A 331 -4.30 -30.51 5.96
C THR A 331 -2.90 -30.04 5.54
N ARG A 332 -1.85 -30.47 6.26
CA ARG A 332 -0.46 -30.14 5.93
C ARG A 332 -0.04 -30.74 4.59
N LYS A 333 -0.35 -32.02 4.34
CA LYS A 333 -0.07 -32.69 3.06
C LYS A 333 -0.71 -31.95 1.88
N LEU A 334 -2.02 -31.66 1.97
CA LEU A 334 -2.75 -30.93 0.93
C LEU A 334 -2.17 -29.54 0.68
N ARG A 335 -1.77 -28.83 1.74
CA ARG A 335 -1.12 -27.51 1.62
C ARG A 335 0.23 -27.62 0.91
N ASP A 336 1.05 -28.59 1.28
CA ASP A 336 2.39 -28.79 0.70
C ASP A 336 2.28 -29.16 -0.79
N GLU A 337 1.34 -30.03 -1.16
CA GLU A 337 1.02 -30.36 -2.55
C GLU A 337 0.57 -29.14 -3.36
N PHE A 338 -0.35 -28.34 -2.81
CA PHE A 338 -0.80 -27.10 -3.44
C PHE A 338 0.35 -26.09 -3.65
N LEU A 339 1.21 -25.91 -2.63
CA LEU A 339 2.34 -24.99 -2.72
C LEU A 339 3.35 -25.46 -3.78
N SER A 340 3.61 -26.77 -3.86
CA SER A 340 4.46 -27.37 -4.90
C SER A 340 3.90 -27.12 -6.30
N LEU A 341 2.61 -27.39 -6.51
CA LEU A 341 1.93 -27.16 -7.79
C LEU A 341 1.94 -25.67 -8.18
N ARG A 342 1.64 -24.79 -7.23
CA ARG A 342 1.67 -23.34 -7.44
C ARG A 342 3.07 -22.87 -7.82
N GLN A 343 4.10 -23.38 -7.16
CA GLN A 343 5.48 -23.03 -7.48
C GLN A 343 5.85 -23.50 -8.89
N ALA A 344 5.48 -24.72 -9.27
CA ALA A 344 5.68 -25.24 -10.62
C ALA A 344 4.96 -24.36 -11.67
N ALA A 345 3.71 -23.99 -11.43
CA ALA A 345 2.94 -23.11 -12.30
C ALA A 345 3.61 -21.74 -12.47
N ILE A 346 4.10 -21.13 -11.39
CA ILE A 346 4.82 -19.85 -11.43
C ILE A 346 6.10 -19.97 -12.29
N VAL A 347 6.86 -21.05 -12.14
CA VAL A 347 8.07 -21.30 -12.93
C VAL A 347 7.75 -21.40 -14.42
N VAL A 348 6.71 -22.17 -14.78
CA VAL A 348 6.24 -22.32 -16.17
C VAL A 348 5.79 -20.98 -16.73
N GLN A 349 4.97 -20.23 -15.99
CA GLN A 349 4.49 -18.90 -16.39
C GLN A 349 5.64 -17.92 -16.61
N ARG A 350 6.63 -17.88 -15.70
CA ARG A 350 7.82 -17.02 -15.84
C ARG A 350 8.61 -17.38 -17.09
N ARG A 351 8.89 -18.67 -17.32
CA ARG A 351 9.61 -19.13 -18.53
C ARG A 351 8.85 -18.80 -19.81
N TYR A 352 7.53 -18.98 -19.82
CA TYR A 352 6.69 -18.64 -20.96
C TYR A 352 6.73 -17.14 -21.25
N ARG A 353 6.51 -16.29 -20.25
CA ARG A 353 6.57 -14.82 -20.39
C ARG A 353 7.95 -14.37 -20.88
N ALA A 354 9.03 -14.93 -20.35
CA ALA A 354 10.39 -14.65 -20.80
C ALA A 354 10.59 -15.06 -22.28
N LYS A 355 10.09 -16.23 -22.69
CA LYS A 355 10.15 -16.69 -24.09
C LYS A 355 9.40 -15.76 -25.03
N ILE A 356 8.21 -15.29 -24.64
CA ILE A 356 7.42 -14.33 -25.44
C ILE A 356 8.14 -12.98 -25.55
N ALA A 357 8.68 -12.46 -24.44
CA ALA A 357 9.46 -11.23 -24.44
C ALA A 357 10.70 -11.33 -25.35
N ALA A 358 11.45 -12.43 -25.26
CA ALA A 358 12.61 -12.70 -26.12
C ALA A 358 12.24 -12.76 -27.60
N ARG A 359 11.11 -13.38 -27.95
CA ARG A 359 10.60 -13.41 -29.34
C ARG A 359 10.26 -12.01 -29.86
N LYS A 360 9.58 -11.20 -29.04
CA LYS A 360 9.25 -9.81 -29.39
C LYS A 360 10.51 -8.97 -29.60
N GLN A 361 11.50 -9.09 -28.70
CA GLN A 361 12.76 -8.37 -28.82
C GLN A 361 13.56 -8.82 -30.04
N ARG A 362 13.61 -10.13 -30.34
CA ARG A 362 14.25 -10.65 -31.56
C ARG A 362 13.59 -10.13 -32.82
N SER A 363 12.26 -10.09 -32.89
CA SER A 363 11.53 -9.51 -34.03
C SER A 363 11.84 -8.02 -34.21
N ASN A 364 11.86 -7.24 -33.13
CA ASN A 364 12.25 -5.84 -33.18
C ASN A 364 13.69 -5.64 -33.66
N TYR A 365 14.63 -6.45 -33.17
CA TYR A 365 16.02 -6.42 -33.61
C TYR A 365 16.15 -6.72 -35.11
N ILE A 366 15.48 -7.76 -35.60
CA ILE A 366 15.49 -8.13 -37.02
C ILE A 366 14.96 -6.97 -37.86
N ARG A 367 13.83 -6.37 -37.48
CA ARG A 367 13.24 -5.22 -38.19
C ARG A 367 14.21 -4.03 -38.26
N ILE A 368 14.84 -3.67 -37.14
CA ILE A 368 15.82 -2.57 -37.10
C ILE A 368 17.04 -2.89 -37.95
N ARG A 369 17.53 -4.13 -37.88
CA ARG A 369 18.67 -4.59 -38.68
C ARG A 369 18.37 -4.52 -40.17
N GLU A 370 17.21 -4.99 -40.61
CA GLU A 370 16.77 -4.94 -42.01
C GLU A 370 16.61 -3.50 -42.50
N ALA A 371 15.97 -2.63 -41.71
CA ALA A 371 15.85 -1.21 -42.02
C ALA A 371 17.23 -0.55 -42.14
N THR A 372 18.12 -0.80 -41.18
CA THR A 372 19.49 -0.27 -41.18
C THR A 372 20.25 -0.71 -42.42
N ILE A 373 20.21 -2.00 -42.76
CA ILE A 373 20.88 -2.54 -43.97
C ILE A 373 20.31 -1.90 -45.23
N THR A 374 18.99 -1.72 -45.30
CA THR A 374 18.32 -1.09 -46.45
C THR A 374 18.76 0.36 -46.63
N ILE A 375 18.78 1.15 -45.56
CA ILE A 375 19.25 2.54 -45.57
C ILE A 375 20.73 2.62 -45.97
N GLN A 376 21.58 1.77 -45.38
CA GLN A 376 23.00 1.74 -45.72
C GLN A 376 23.23 1.38 -47.19
N ARG A 377 22.50 0.40 -47.73
CA ARG A 377 22.56 0.02 -49.15
C ARG A 377 22.14 1.19 -50.04
N TRP A 378 21.00 1.82 -49.75
CA TRP A 378 20.52 2.98 -50.49
C TRP A 378 21.53 4.14 -50.46
N PHE A 379 22.07 4.47 -49.29
CA PHE A 379 23.06 5.55 -49.14
C PHE A 379 24.33 5.26 -49.93
N ARG A 380 24.88 4.04 -49.83
CA ARG A 380 26.08 3.63 -50.59
C ARG A 380 25.83 3.72 -52.09
N CYS A 381 24.68 3.24 -52.56
CA CYS A 381 24.27 3.34 -53.96
C CYS A 381 24.16 4.80 -54.41
N ARG A 382 23.44 5.64 -53.65
CA ARG A 382 23.25 7.07 -53.93
C ARG A 382 24.58 7.82 -53.98
N ARG A 383 25.50 7.52 -53.06
CA ARG A 383 26.85 8.09 -53.03
C ARG A 383 27.63 7.73 -54.29
N ASN A 384 27.64 6.46 -54.68
CA ASN A 384 28.32 6.01 -55.90
C ASN A 384 27.72 6.66 -57.15
N ILE A 385 26.39 6.76 -57.25
CA ILE A 385 25.72 7.47 -58.35
C ILE A 385 26.15 8.94 -58.41
N MET A 386 26.24 9.63 -57.27
CA MET A 386 26.72 11.02 -57.25
C MET A 386 28.17 11.15 -57.72
N ILE A 387 29.05 10.24 -57.29
CA ILE A 387 30.46 10.22 -57.73
C ILE A 387 30.52 10.03 -59.25
N CYS A 388 29.79 9.05 -59.80
CA CYS A 388 29.72 8.81 -61.24
C CYS A 388 29.15 10.03 -62.00
N ARG A 389 28.08 10.66 -61.51
CA ARG A 389 27.51 11.87 -62.11
C ARG A 389 28.51 13.02 -62.13
N ASN A 390 29.23 13.26 -61.04
CA ASN A 390 30.24 14.30 -60.96
C ASN A 390 31.40 14.03 -61.93
N TYR A 391 31.83 12.77 -62.05
CA TYR A 391 32.83 12.36 -63.03
C TYR A 391 32.37 12.65 -64.47
N ILE A 392 31.16 12.20 -64.84
CA ILE A 392 30.57 12.42 -66.17
C ILE A 392 30.42 13.91 -66.45
N ASN A 393 29.88 14.70 -65.51
CA ASN A 393 29.72 16.14 -65.66
C ASN A 393 31.07 16.83 -65.87
N ARG A 394 32.10 16.46 -65.09
CA ARG A 394 33.46 17.02 -65.26
C ARG A 394 34.05 16.66 -66.63
N PHE A 395 33.86 15.43 -67.09
CA PHE A 395 34.28 15.01 -68.43
C PHE A 395 33.57 15.81 -69.53
N LEU A 396 32.24 15.92 -69.45
CA LEU A 396 31.44 16.68 -70.41
C LEU A 396 31.82 18.16 -70.43
N SER A 397 31.99 18.80 -69.27
CA SER A 397 32.43 20.20 -69.17
C SER A 397 33.81 20.40 -69.77
N ARG A 398 34.78 19.51 -69.52
CA ARG A 398 36.11 19.58 -70.14
C ARG A 398 36.03 19.46 -71.66
N ARG A 399 35.23 18.51 -72.15
CA ARG A 399 35.01 18.32 -73.59
C ARG A 399 34.38 19.57 -74.23
N GLN A 400 33.38 20.15 -73.56
CA GLN A 400 32.72 21.37 -74.03
C GLN A 400 33.65 22.58 -74.00
N GLN A 401 34.44 22.76 -72.95
CA GLN A 401 35.45 23.81 -72.87
C GLN A 401 36.51 23.67 -73.97
N ALA A 402 37.00 22.45 -74.21
CA ALA A 402 37.93 22.20 -75.31
C ALA A 402 37.32 22.57 -76.67
N ALA A 403 36.08 22.14 -76.93
CA ALA A 403 35.36 22.50 -78.15
C ALA A 403 35.17 24.02 -78.28
N GLN A 404 34.75 24.71 -77.21
CA GLN A 404 34.61 26.17 -77.19
C GLN A 404 35.95 26.88 -77.41
N ASN A 405 37.04 26.38 -76.84
CA ASN A 405 38.38 26.95 -77.02
C ASN A 405 38.86 26.80 -78.46
N ILE A 406 38.69 25.62 -79.05
CA ILE A 406 39.00 25.38 -80.48
C ILE A 406 38.16 26.32 -81.35
N GLN A 407 36.85 26.42 -81.09
CA GLN A 407 35.95 27.30 -81.84
C GLN A 407 36.33 28.78 -81.68
N ARG A 408 36.59 29.25 -80.45
CA ARG A 408 37.01 30.63 -80.17
C ARG A 408 38.33 30.95 -80.85
N PHE A 409 39.31 30.04 -80.76
CA PHE A 409 40.61 30.20 -81.40
C PHE A 409 40.47 30.26 -82.92
N TRP A 410 39.73 29.32 -83.52
CA TRP A 410 39.50 29.29 -84.96
C TRP A 410 38.74 30.52 -85.45
N ARG A 411 37.68 30.96 -84.74
CA ARG A 411 36.95 32.19 -85.06
C ARG A 411 37.85 33.42 -84.98
N GLY A 412 38.68 33.52 -83.94
CA GLY A 412 39.65 34.60 -83.78
C GLY A 412 40.77 34.58 -84.82
N TYR A 413 41.30 33.39 -85.15
CA TYR A 413 42.29 33.20 -86.21
C TYR A 413 41.70 33.59 -87.56
N ARG A 414 40.50 33.12 -87.90
CA ARG A 414 39.82 33.47 -89.16
C ARG A 414 39.65 34.97 -89.29
N CYS A 415 39.19 35.65 -88.24
CA CYS A 415 39.04 37.11 -88.22
C CYS A 415 40.39 37.82 -88.37
N ARG A 416 41.42 37.43 -87.60
CA ARG A 416 42.77 38.02 -87.73
C ARG A 416 43.39 37.75 -89.09
N LYS A 417 43.23 36.55 -89.66
CA LYS A 417 43.71 36.21 -90.99
C LYS A 417 43.04 37.11 -92.03
N GLN A 418 41.72 37.27 -91.97
CA GLN A 418 41.02 38.23 -92.83
C GLN A 418 41.59 39.65 -92.70
N ILE A 419 41.80 40.13 -91.47
CA ILE A 419 42.37 41.47 -91.20
C ILE A 419 43.83 41.58 -91.66
N TYR A 420 44.66 40.54 -91.50
CA TYR A 420 46.07 40.57 -91.94
C TYR A 420 46.23 40.40 -93.45
N ASP A 421 45.36 39.61 -94.08
CA ASP A 421 45.25 39.53 -95.54
C ASP A 421 44.81 40.90 -96.11
N GLU A 422 44.00 41.67 -95.36
CA GLU A 422 43.58 43.04 -95.69
C GLU A 422 44.66 44.10 -95.33
N TYR A 423 45.43 43.90 -94.24
CA TYR A 423 46.40 44.85 -93.68
C TYR A 423 47.70 44.19 -93.14
N PRO A 424 48.69 43.89 -93.99
CA PRO A 424 49.87 43.09 -93.63
C PRO A 424 50.80 43.67 -92.55
N LEU A 425 50.88 45.00 -92.43
CA LEU A 425 51.77 45.70 -91.47
C LEU A 425 51.49 45.36 -89.99
N LEU A 426 50.26 45.00 -89.65
CA LEU A 426 49.86 44.67 -88.27
C LEU A 426 50.47 43.34 -87.77
N GLY A 427 50.86 42.43 -88.67
CA GLY A 427 51.51 41.16 -88.30
C GLY A 427 52.89 41.36 -87.68
N ILE A 428 53.66 42.34 -88.18
CA ILE A 428 55.00 42.67 -87.69
C ILE A 428 54.94 43.32 -86.30
N ILE A 429 53.96 44.19 -86.07
CA ILE A 429 53.77 44.91 -84.79
C ILE A 429 53.40 43.94 -83.65
N SER A 430 52.57 42.93 -83.94
CA SER A 430 52.15 41.93 -82.95
C SER A 430 53.32 41.11 -82.36
N ILE A 431 54.31 40.73 -83.19
CA ILE A 431 55.47 39.94 -82.76
C ILE A 431 56.35 40.74 -81.77
N ASN A 432 56.43 42.06 -81.96
CA ASN A 432 57.22 42.93 -81.11
C ASN A 432 56.57 43.15 -79.73
N LEU A 433 55.24 43.21 -79.65
CA LEU A 433 54.50 43.35 -78.39
C LEU A 433 54.61 42.11 -77.48
N SER A 434 54.64 40.89 -78.04
CA SER A 434 54.81 39.67 -77.21
C SER A 434 56.17 39.62 -76.49
N ASN A 435 57.22 40.15 -77.12
CA ASN A 435 58.55 40.22 -76.52
C ASN A 435 58.62 41.25 -75.37
N PHE A 436 57.72 42.24 -75.33
CA PHE A 436 57.67 43.25 -74.28
C PHE A 436 57.12 42.70 -72.94
N ASN A 437 56.09 41.86 -72.99
CA ASN A 437 55.43 41.30 -71.80
C ASN A 437 56.32 40.35 -70.96
N LEU A 438 57.26 39.63 -71.59
CA LEU A 438 58.25 38.82 -70.88
C LEU A 438 59.24 39.67 -70.06
N LYS A 439 59.55 40.88 -70.55
CA LYS A 439 60.47 41.82 -69.90
C LYS A 439 59.90 42.40 -68.59
N THR A 440 58.60 42.66 -68.55
CA THR A 440 57.88 43.17 -67.37
C THR A 440 57.82 42.19 -66.20
N LEU A 441 57.72 40.89 -66.47
CA LEU A 441 57.71 39.86 -65.42
C LEU A 441 59.06 39.77 -64.68
N MET A 442 60.19 39.91 -65.39
CA MET A 442 61.51 39.95 -64.76
C MET A 442 61.74 41.22 -63.91
N THR A 443 61.06 42.33 -64.23
CA THR A 443 61.23 43.59 -63.48
C THR A 443 60.53 43.58 -62.13
N ILE A 444 59.40 42.88 -62.01
CA ILE A 444 58.64 42.76 -60.75
C ILE A 444 59.46 42.02 -59.68
N GLY A 445 60.14 40.92 -60.05
CA GLY A 445 60.98 40.14 -59.13
C GLY A 445 62.19 40.89 -58.55
N THR A 446 62.76 41.86 -59.29
CA THR A 446 63.90 42.65 -58.80
C THR A 446 63.48 43.80 -57.88
N LYS A 447 62.28 44.36 -58.09
CA LYS A 447 61.71 45.41 -57.22
C LYS A 447 61.31 44.86 -55.86
N THR A 448 60.70 43.67 -55.83
CA THR A 448 60.35 42.98 -54.57
C THR A 448 61.57 42.81 -53.68
N GLU A 449 62.68 42.25 -54.19
CA GLU A 449 63.92 42.00 -53.44
C GLU A 449 64.49 43.27 -52.77
N LYS A 450 64.42 44.42 -53.46
CA LYS A 450 64.89 45.71 -52.94
C LYS A 450 64.04 46.25 -51.78
N ILE A 451 62.73 46.01 -51.80
CA ILE A 451 61.84 46.40 -50.71
C ILE A 451 62.15 45.55 -49.46
N LEU A 452 62.39 44.24 -49.64
CA LEU A 452 62.66 43.32 -48.53
C LEU A 452 63.91 43.70 -47.73
N LYS A 453 65.01 43.99 -48.44
CA LYS A 453 66.27 44.40 -47.80
C LYS A 453 66.11 45.68 -46.96
N ARG A 454 65.22 46.60 -47.38
CA ARG A 454 64.92 47.83 -46.63
C ARG A 454 64.14 47.51 -45.34
N MET A 455 63.13 46.64 -45.41
CA MET A 455 62.36 46.24 -44.24
C MET A 455 63.17 45.46 -43.21
N GLU A 456 64.06 44.56 -43.63
CA GLU A 456 64.97 43.84 -42.73
C GLU A 456 65.88 44.79 -41.94
N LYS A 457 66.35 45.86 -42.58
CA LYS A 457 67.17 46.89 -41.93
C LYS A 457 66.37 47.67 -40.88
N LEU A 458 65.11 47.98 -41.16
CA LEU A 458 64.21 48.66 -40.21
C LEU A 458 63.89 47.76 -39.00
N ALA A 459 63.60 46.48 -39.23
CA ALA A 459 63.32 45.52 -38.17
C ALA A 459 64.50 45.30 -37.21
N LYS A 460 65.75 45.36 -37.72
CA LYS A 460 66.95 45.30 -36.85
C LYS A 460 67.12 46.55 -35.99
N ASN A 461 66.81 47.73 -36.53
CA ASN A 461 66.98 49.00 -35.83
C ASN A 461 65.94 49.24 -34.72
N SER A 462 64.74 48.65 -34.82
CA SER A 462 63.67 48.83 -33.83
C SER A 462 63.92 48.13 -32.49
N LEU A 463 64.75 47.07 -32.47
CA LEU A 463 65.12 46.35 -31.24
C LEU A 463 65.92 47.21 -30.24
N ILE A 464 66.38 48.39 -30.67
CA ILE A 464 67.33 49.24 -29.93
C ILE A 464 66.64 50.50 -29.32
N THR A 465 65.36 50.78 -29.62
CA THR A 465 64.75 52.10 -29.33
C THR A 465 63.56 52.10 -28.36
N ASN A 466 63.48 53.12 -27.50
CA ASN A 466 62.35 53.38 -26.58
C ASN A 466 61.09 53.90 -27.30
N HIS A 467 59.97 54.00 -26.57
CA HIS A 467 58.59 54.24 -27.05
C HIS A 467 58.40 55.36 -28.11
N GLN A 468 59.24 56.40 -28.15
CA GLN A 468 59.20 57.48 -29.14
C GLN A 468 59.95 57.17 -30.46
N GLY A 469 60.90 56.23 -30.46
CA GLY A 469 61.69 55.86 -31.64
C GLY A 469 60.88 55.05 -32.65
N ILE A 470 60.08 54.09 -32.18
CA ILE A 470 59.25 53.21 -33.04
C ILE A 470 58.15 54.01 -33.76
N VAL A 471 57.57 55.02 -33.12
CA VAL A 471 56.54 55.91 -33.71
C VAL A 471 57.12 56.77 -34.84
N LYS A 472 58.41 57.13 -34.79
CA LYS A 472 59.11 57.88 -35.84
C LYS A 472 59.56 57.01 -37.04
N MET A 473 59.44 55.68 -36.95
CA MET A 473 59.86 54.76 -38.04
C MET A 473 58.80 54.59 -39.13
N ILE A 474 57.56 55.00 -38.88
CA ILE A 474 56.50 55.00 -39.89
C ILE A 474 56.70 56.23 -40.77
N SER A 475 57.44 56.03 -41.87
CA SER A 475 57.66 57.02 -42.92
C SER A 475 56.79 56.72 -44.14
N ASP A 476 56.56 57.72 -44.99
CA ASP A 476 55.86 57.51 -46.26
C ASP A 476 56.57 56.49 -47.15
N GLN A 477 57.90 56.34 -47.00
CA GLN A 477 58.68 55.31 -47.66
C GLN A 477 58.33 53.90 -47.19
N LEU A 478 58.11 53.69 -45.88
CA LEU A 478 57.65 52.41 -45.34
C LEU A 478 56.23 52.09 -45.83
N ILE A 479 55.35 53.09 -45.87
CA ILE A 479 53.97 52.91 -46.35
C ILE A 479 53.97 52.56 -47.85
N GLY A 480 54.76 53.25 -48.67
CA GLY A 480 54.92 52.93 -50.09
C GLY A 480 55.47 51.52 -50.33
N ASP A 481 56.46 51.12 -49.52
CA ASP A 481 57.04 49.78 -49.56
C ASP A 481 56.00 48.69 -49.16
N LEU A 482 55.13 48.98 -48.18
CA LEU A 482 54.03 48.09 -47.78
C LEU A 482 52.94 47.97 -48.86
N ILE A 483 52.61 49.07 -49.55
CA ILE A 483 51.64 49.08 -50.66
C ILE A 483 52.12 48.18 -51.79
N GLU A 484 53.36 48.40 -52.24
CA GLU A 484 53.94 47.61 -53.33
C GLU A 484 54.01 46.13 -52.95
N LEU A 485 54.44 45.81 -51.73
CA LEU A 485 54.46 44.43 -51.25
C LEU A 485 53.07 43.80 -51.18
N CYS A 486 52.05 44.54 -50.75
CA CYS A 486 50.67 44.05 -50.73
C CYS A 486 50.24 43.61 -52.13
N HIS A 487 50.41 44.46 -53.15
CA HIS A 487 50.09 44.13 -54.54
C HIS A 487 50.87 42.93 -55.07
N TYR A 488 52.17 42.85 -54.76
CA TYR A 488 52.99 41.72 -55.18
C TYR A 488 52.57 40.40 -54.52
N THR A 489 52.16 40.43 -53.25
CA THR A 489 51.65 39.24 -52.54
C THR A 489 50.28 38.78 -53.03
N ASP A 490 49.45 39.68 -53.55
CA ASP A 490 48.18 39.31 -54.17
C ASP A 490 48.37 38.61 -55.52
N TRP A 491 49.30 39.10 -56.34
CA TRP A 491 49.43 38.66 -57.74
C TRP A 491 50.25 37.39 -57.96
N SER A 492 51.17 37.05 -57.06
CA SER A 492 52.10 35.93 -57.28
C SER A 492 52.13 34.92 -56.14
N LEU A 493 51.95 33.65 -56.48
CA LEU A 493 52.12 32.53 -55.55
C LEU A 493 53.61 32.25 -55.26
N GLU A 494 54.49 32.44 -56.25
CA GLU A 494 55.94 32.26 -56.10
C GLU A 494 56.54 33.29 -55.15
N ILE A 495 56.09 34.55 -55.24
CA ILE A 495 56.49 35.60 -54.31
C ILE A 495 56.03 35.21 -52.90
N ARG A 496 54.75 34.85 -52.69
CA ARG A 496 54.25 34.40 -51.37
C ARG A 496 55.08 33.27 -50.74
N ASN A 497 55.55 32.30 -51.54
CA ASN A 497 56.37 31.19 -51.05
C ASN A 497 57.83 31.60 -50.77
N SER A 498 58.42 32.47 -51.59
CA SER A 498 59.75 33.03 -51.37
C SER A 498 59.80 33.93 -50.11
N LEU A 499 58.74 34.70 -49.87
CA LEU A 499 58.61 35.54 -48.69
C LEU A 499 58.56 34.73 -47.38
N LEU A 500 58.06 33.51 -47.38
CA LEU A 500 57.92 32.70 -46.16
C LEU A 500 59.24 32.23 -45.52
N GLN A 501 60.31 32.10 -46.30
CA GLN A 501 61.57 31.49 -45.83
C GLN A 501 62.47 32.44 -45.01
N ARG A 502 62.30 33.77 -45.11
CA ARG A 502 63.22 34.77 -44.51
C ARG A 502 62.60 35.70 -43.46
N TRP A 503 61.30 35.60 -43.20
CA TRP A 503 60.50 36.69 -42.63
C TRP A 503 60.10 36.58 -41.16
N GLN A 504 60.61 35.59 -40.41
CA GLN A 504 60.28 35.41 -38.99
C GLN A 504 60.52 36.70 -38.17
N ASN A 505 61.66 37.35 -38.39
CA ASN A 505 62.02 38.58 -37.68
C ASN A 505 61.21 39.81 -38.13
N ILE A 506 60.78 39.87 -39.40
CA ILE A 506 59.98 40.99 -39.94
C ILE A 506 58.53 40.88 -39.46
N ILE A 507 57.96 39.67 -39.44
CA ILE A 507 56.60 39.44 -38.95
C ILE A 507 56.51 39.75 -37.46
N GLN A 508 57.49 39.32 -36.67
CA GLN A 508 57.54 39.67 -35.25
C GLN A 508 57.68 41.19 -35.04
N TRP A 509 58.53 41.85 -35.85
CA TRP A 509 58.64 43.31 -35.84
C TRP A 509 57.31 44.00 -36.19
N TRP A 510 56.59 43.51 -37.20
CA TRP A 510 55.27 44.03 -37.54
C TRP A 510 54.27 43.84 -36.41
N ILE A 511 54.26 42.69 -35.73
CA ILE A 511 53.40 42.46 -34.56
C ILE A 511 53.72 43.47 -33.46
N ASP A 512 54.99 43.69 -33.16
CA ASP A 512 55.42 44.70 -32.18
C ASP A 512 55.04 46.12 -32.59
N LEU A 513 55.12 46.43 -33.89
CA LEU A 513 54.70 47.71 -34.46
C LEU A 513 53.19 47.91 -34.29
N LEU A 514 52.39 46.91 -34.65
CA LEU A 514 50.92 46.89 -34.58
C LEU A 514 50.41 47.12 -33.14
N ILE A 515 51.04 46.51 -32.12
CA ILE A 515 50.69 46.71 -30.70
C ILE A 515 50.90 48.17 -30.26
N ARG A 516 51.87 48.86 -30.86
CA ARG A 516 52.27 50.22 -30.47
C ARG A 516 51.59 51.29 -31.32
N MET A 517 50.74 50.90 -32.27
CA MET A 517 50.08 51.86 -33.16
C MET A 517 49.05 52.74 -32.45
N ASN A 518 49.03 54.01 -32.83
CA ASN A 518 48.09 55.02 -32.35
C ASN A 518 47.05 55.36 -33.42
N ARG A 519 46.13 56.29 -33.13
CA ARG A 519 45.05 56.70 -34.03
C ARG A 519 45.46 57.56 -35.23
N SER A 520 46.75 57.80 -35.45
CA SER A 520 47.19 58.66 -36.58
C SER A 520 46.96 57.98 -37.93
N GLU A 521 46.81 58.79 -38.98
CA GLU A 521 46.53 58.33 -40.34
C GLU A 521 47.65 57.45 -40.92
N GLN A 522 48.91 57.84 -40.72
CA GLN A 522 50.05 57.03 -41.18
C GLN A 522 50.09 55.65 -40.51
N HIS A 523 49.80 55.57 -39.21
CA HIS A 523 49.73 54.30 -38.49
C HIS A 523 48.54 53.46 -38.96
N LYS A 524 47.39 54.09 -39.23
CA LYS A 524 46.21 53.42 -39.81
C LYS A 524 46.55 52.80 -41.18
N MET A 525 47.22 53.54 -42.06
CA MET A 525 47.60 53.04 -43.39
C MET A 525 48.61 51.89 -43.30
N SER A 526 49.61 51.99 -42.42
CA SER A 526 50.53 50.88 -42.15
C SER A 526 49.82 49.65 -41.61
N ALA A 527 48.86 49.82 -40.68
CA ALA A 527 48.07 48.72 -40.14
C ALA A 527 47.26 47.99 -41.22
N ILE A 528 46.63 48.73 -42.14
CA ILE A 528 45.86 48.15 -43.26
C ILE A 528 46.76 47.25 -44.10
N TYR A 529 47.86 47.77 -44.63
CA TYR A 529 48.70 46.98 -45.53
C TYR A 529 49.40 45.83 -44.82
N ILE A 530 49.85 46.01 -43.57
CA ILE A 530 50.45 44.91 -42.80
C ILE A 530 49.42 43.79 -42.58
N VAL A 531 48.19 44.11 -42.18
CA VAL A 531 47.15 43.10 -41.94
C VAL A 531 46.75 42.40 -43.25
N SER A 532 46.61 43.14 -44.36
CA SER A 532 46.30 42.56 -45.67
C SER A 532 47.42 41.65 -46.19
N ILE A 533 48.70 42.01 -46.00
CA ILE A 533 49.83 41.13 -46.33
C ILE A 533 49.79 39.86 -45.48
N LEU A 534 49.54 39.98 -44.17
CA LEU A 534 49.44 38.81 -43.26
C LEU A 534 48.28 37.88 -43.65
N LEU A 535 47.14 38.42 -44.09
CA LEU A 535 46.02 37.64 -44.63
C LEU A 535 46.40 36.91 -45.93
N ASN A 536 47.12 37.57 -46.83
CA ASN A 536 47.57 36.96 -48.07
C ASN A 536 48.56 35.82 -47.85
N LEU A 537 49.38 35.93 -46.80
CA LEU A 537 50.26 34.86 -46.34
C LEU A 537 49.50 33.71 -45.66
N GLN A 538 48.39 33.98 -44.95
CA GLN A 538 47.55 32.94 -44.32
C GLN A 538 46.96 31.94 -45.33
N LYS A 539 46.83 32.33 -46.61
CA LYS A 539 46.31 31.47 -47.69
C LYS A 539 47.25 30.29 -48.05
N THR A 540 48.49 30.25 -47.57
CA THR A 540 49.45 29.16 -47.82
C THR A 540 49.60 28.25 -46.59
N SER A 541 49.69 26.93 -46.77
CA SER A 541 49.62 25.95 -45.67
C SER A 541 50.82 25.94 -44.72
N SER A 542 51.97 26.48 -45.13
CA SER A 542 53.22 26.54 -44.36
C SER A 542 53.39 27.79 -43.49
N SER A 543 52.66 28.88 -43.76
CA SER A 543 52.72 30.13 -42.98
C SER A 543 52.04 30.02 -41.63
N LEU A 544 51.07 29.11 -41.53
CA LEU A 544 50.18 29.02 -40.38
C LEU A 544 50.87 28.48 -39.11
N THR A 545 51.97 27.74 -39.22
CA THR A 545 52.67 27.17 -38.06
C THR A 545 53.43 28.19 -37.25
N TYR A 546 53.87 29.30 -37.86
CA TYR A 546 54.65 30.34 -37.17
C TYR A 546 53.76 31.48 -36.64
N ILE A 547 52.72 31.87 -37.38
CA ILE A 547 51.71 32.83 -36.89
C ILE A 547 51.01 32.28 -35.62
N LYS A 548 50.99 30.94 -35.43
CA LYS A 548 50.52 30.23 -34.22
C LYS A 548 51.32 30.49 -32.94
N SER A 549 52.61 30.82 -33.02
CA SER A 549 53.48 30.92 -31.83
C SER A 549 53.58 32.33 -31.24
N SER A 550 53.03 33.34 -31.91
CA SER A 550 53.03 34.71 -31.39
C SER A 550 51.78 34.96 -30.54
N ASP A 551 51.89 34.73 -29.23
CA ASP A 551 50.87 35.11 -28.24
C ASP A 551 50.52 36.62 -28.29
N GLN A 552 51.39 37.43 -28.89
CA GLN A 552 51.28 38.88 -28.97
C GLN A 552 50.46 39.36 -30.18
N LEU A 553 50.35 38.59 -31.27
CA LEU A 553 49.58 38.96 -32.46
C LEU A 553 48.10 39.19 -32.14
N MET A 554 47.52 38.36 -31.29
CA MET A 554 46.12 38.51 -30.87
C MET A 554 45.89 39.81 -30.11
N SER A 555 46.79 40.16 -29.20
CA SER A 555 46.77 41.44 -28.48
C SER A 555 46.92 42.61 -29.45
N ALA A 556 47.80 42.48 -30.46
CA ALA A 556 48.01 43.48 -31.52
C ALA A 556 46.74 43.74 -32.34
N LEU A 557 46.07 42.67 -32.79
CA LEU A 557 44.86 42.77 -33.59
C LEU A 557 43.70 43.38 -32.77
N ILE A 558 43.52 42.95 -31.52
CA ILE A 558 42.49 43.52 -30.63
C ILE A 558 42.76 45.01 -30.40
N HIS A 559 44.01 45.39 -30.17
CA HIS A 559 44.42 46.79 -29.99
C HIS A 559 44.12 47.64 -31.23
N ILE A 560 44.43 47.14 -32.43
CA ILE A 560 44.14 47.85 -33.69
C ILE A 560 42.65 47.95 -33.96
N MET A 561 41.91 46.86 -33.80
CA MET A 561 40.46 46.85 -33.96
C MET A 561 39.79 47.84 -33.00
N TYR A 562 40.34 48.00 -31.79
CA TYR A 562 39.83 48.94 -30.81
C TYR A 562 40.18 50.40 -31.16
N ASN A 563 41.39 50.66 -31.64
CA ASN A 563 41.85 52.01 -32.00
C ASN A 563 41.27 52.52 -33.33
N HIS A 564 41.05 51.63 -34.29
CA HIS A 564 40.60 51.94 -35.65
C HIS A 564 39.25 51.28 -35.98
N PHE A 565 38.36 51.19 -34.99
CA PHE A 565 37.05 50.54 -35.08
C PHE A 565 36.14 51.03 -36.21
N ASN A 566 36.29 52.29 -36.63
CA ASN A 566 35.47 52.94 -37.64
C ASN A 566 35.83 52.55 -39.08
N HIS A 567 36.86 51.71 -39.29
CA HIS A 567 37.32 51.31 -40.62
C HIS A 567 36.88 49.86 -40.92
N PRO A 568 35.83 49.64 -41.74
CA PRO A 568 35.21 48.33 -41.86
C PRO A 568 36.11 47.29 -42.54
N SER A 569 36.90 47.66 -43.55
CA SER A 569 37.80 46.72 -44.23
C SER A 569 38.92 46.20 -43.31
N LEU A 570 39.63 47.09 -42.59
CA LEU A 570 40.62 46.72 -41.58
C LEU A 570 39.99 45.85 -40.47
N LEU A 571 38.77 46.17 -40.04
CA LEU A 571 38.04 45.39 -39.05
C LEU A 571 37.72 43.97 -39.59
N ALA A 572 37.24 43.87 -40.83
CA ALA A 572 36.95 42.60 -41.50
C ALA A 572 38.21 41.77 -41.69
N ASP A 573 39.31 42.40 -42.10
CA ASP A 573 40.59 41.76 -42.33
C ASP A 573 41.17 41.19 -41.03
N CYS A 574 41.16 41.96 -39.94
CA CYS A 574 41.55 41.48 -38.62
C CYS A 574 40.68 40.29 -38.15
N LEU A 575 39.36 40.34 -38.37
CA LEU A 575 38.44 39.26 -38.01
C LEU A 575 38.66 37.98 -38.82
N HIS A 576 38.94 38.10 -40.12
CA HIS A 576 39.29 36.97 -40.96
C HIS A 576 40.57 36.29 -40.47
N LEU A 577 41.56 37.09 -40.09
CA LEU A 577 42.84 36.58 -39.60
C LEU A 577 42.65 35.84 -38.27
N ILE A 578 41.90 36.42 -37.33
CA ILE A 578 41.51 35.78 -36.05
C ILE A 578 40.75 34.48 -36.29
N ASN A 579 39.78 34.46 -37.21
CA ASN A 579 38.98 33.27 -37.48
C ASN A 579 39.82 32.10 -38.00
N GLY A 580 40.74 32.37 -38.93
CA GLY A 580 41.64 31.34 -39.44
C GLY A 580 42.73 30.92 -38.43
N LEU A 581 43.04 31.74 -37.42
CA LEU A 581 43.92 31.34 -36.31
C LEU A 581 43.23 30.40 -35.32
N MET A 582 41.93 30.58 -35.07
CA MET A 582 41.15 29.73 -34.18
C MET A 582 40.97 28.29 -34.69
N ASP A 583 40.98 28.07 -36.01
CA ASP A 583 40.88 26.73 -36.60
C ASP A 583 42.00 25.77 -36.18
N TYR A 584 43.08 26.29 -35.56
CA TYR A 584 44.29 25.51 -35.33
C TYR A 584 44.82 25.52 -33.88
N SER A 585 44.21 26.24 -32.93
CA SER A 585 44.59 26.13 -31.51
C SER A 585 43.41 26.35 -30.54
N HIS A 586 43.16 25.34 -29.71
CA HIS A 586 42.07 25.35 -28.73
C HIS A 586 42.34 26.32 -27.55
N ASP A 587 43.61 26.59 -27.24
CA ASP A 587 44.00 27.51 -26.16
C ASP A 587 43.72 28.98 -26.52
N LEU A 588 43.77 29.35 -27.80
CA LEU A 588 43.41 30.70 -28.26
C LEU A 588 41.92 31.00 -28.06
N VAL A 589 41.05 30.00 -28.28
CA VAL A 589 39.59 30.12 -28.04
C VAL A 589 39.33 30.40 -26.56
N LYS A 590 40.02 29.69 -25.64
CA LYS A 590 39.94 29.96 -24.20
C LYS A 590 40.43 31.36 -23.84
N LYS A 591 41.60 31.79 -24.34
CA LYS A 591 42.15 33.15 -24.09
C LYS A 591 41.20 34.26 -24.59
N LEU A 592 40.59 34.10 -25.76
CA LEU A 592 39.62 35.06 -26.29
C LEU A 592 38.32 35.13 -25.47
N SER A 593 37.85 33.98 -24.97
CA SER A 593 36.63 33.92 -24.14
C SER A 593 36.77 34.66 -22.79
N THR A 594 38.00 34.77 -22.27
CA THR A 594 38.31 35.42 -20.99
C THR A 594 38.79 36.86 -21.12
N ASP A 595 39.22 37.32 -22.31
CA ASP A 595 39.72 38.68 -22.51
C ASP A 595 38.59 39.75 -22.41
N PRO A 596 38.67 40.67 -21.42
CA PRO A 596 37.66 41.70 -21.23
C PRO A 596 37.65 42.75 -22.35
N LYS A 597 38.77 43.01 -23.03
CA LYS A 597 38.83 43.93 -24.19
C LYS A 597 38.11 43.33 -25.38
N TRP A 598 38.27 42.02 -25.61
CA TRP A 598 37.54 41.31 -26.65
C TRP A 598 36.03 41.37 -26.42
N LYS A 599 35.54 41.09 -25.19
CA LYS A 599 34.11 41.19 -24.85
C LYS A 599 33.51 42.58 -25.08
N ARG A 600 34.23 43.65 -24.71
CA ARG A 600 33.78 45.03 -24.98
C ARG A 600 33.77 45.32 -26.48
N LEU A 601 34.76 44.82 -27.21
CA LEU A 601 34.88 45.00 -28.64
C LEU A 601 33.76 44.25 -29.38
N THR A 602 33.46 42.99 -29.02
CA THR A 602 32.33 42.25 -29.60
C THR A 602 31.00 42.92 -29.32
N GLN A 603 30.75 43.43 -28.11
CA GLN A 603 29.55 44.23 -27.80
C GLN A 603 29.46 45.50 -28.66
N ARG A 604 30.59 46.15 -28.94
CA ARG A 604 30.67 47.34 -29.79
C ARG A 604 30.44 47.00 -31.27
N ILE A 605 30.93 45.85 -31.72
CA ILE A 605 30.63 45.33 -33.06
C ILE A 605 29.16 44.92 -33.14
N GLU A 606 28.62 44.31 -32.10
CA GLU A 606 27.22 43.92 -32.02
C GLU A 606 26.30 45.13 -32.10
N SER A 607 26.61 46.20 -31.36
CA SER A 607 25.79 47.42 -31.36
C SER A 607 25.81 48.17 -32.69
N ARG A 608 26.95 48.18 -33.40
CA ARG A 608 27.11 48.95 -34.65
C ARG A 608 26.82 48.15 -35.92
N TYR A 609 27.17 46.87 -35.93
CA TYR A 609 27.12 46.03 -37.11
C TYR A 609 26.13 44.87 -36.99
N LEU A 610 25.66 44.46 -35.79
CA LEU A 610 24.66 43.35 -35.64
C LEU A 610 23.28 43.79 -35.12
N GLN A 611 23.08 45.03 -34.66
CA GLN A 611 21.73 45.54 -34.45
C GLN A 611 20.97 45.51 -35.79
N PRO A 612 19.67 45.15 -35.77
CA PRO A 612 18.92 45.06 -37.00
C PRO A 612 18.89 46.44 -37.65
N LEU A 613 18.97 46.48 -38.98
CA LEU A 613 18.44 47.57 -39.81
C LEU A 613 16.94 47.74 -39.46
N LYS A 614 16.63 48.28 -38.28
CA LYS A 614 15.29 48.64 -37.82
C LYS A 614 15.04 50.06 -38.31
N MET A 615 14.69 50.13 -39.59
CA MET A 615 14.17 51.23 -40.42
C MET A 615 14.81 51.00 -41.80
N ASN A 616 14.19 50.40 -42.82
CA ASN A 616 12.81 50.53 -43.25
C ASN A 616 12.36 49.23 -43.95
N ASN A 617 11.40 48.54 -43.34
CA ASN A 617 10.42 47.70 -44.02
C ASN A 617 9.04 48.34 -43.82
N ILE A 618 8.93 49.63 -44.12
CA ILE A 618 7.66 50.33 -44.27
C ILE A 618 7.69 51.01 -45.63
N LEU A 619 6.96 50.38 -46.56
CA LEU A 619 6.38 50.92 -47.79
C LEU A 619 7.34 51.40 -48.88
N GLY A 620 7.05 50.92 -50.10
CA GLY A 620 7.91 51.10 -51.25
C GLY A 620 8.10 52.56 -51.64
N GLN A 621 9.35 52.91 -51.92
CA GLN A 621 9.72 53.89 -52.92
C GLN A 621 11.12 53.55 -53.40
N GLN A 622 11.28 53.48 -54.72
CA GLN A 622 12.56 53.36 -55.40
C GLN A 622 13.42 54.56 -55.01
N GLN A 623 14.53 54.34 -54.32
CA GLN A 623 15.63 55.29 -54.29
C GLN A 623 16.91 54.54 -54.62
N THR A 624 17.56 55.06 -55.65
CA THR A 624 18.88 54.69 -56.15
C THR A 624 19.89 54.75 -55.01
N THR A 625 20.19 53.59 -54.41
CA THR A 625 21.33 53.44 -53.49
C THR A 625 22.60 53.71 -54.25
N THR A 626 23.37 54.70 -53.81
CA THR A 626 24.65 55.06 -54.41
C THR A 626 25.66 53.93 -54.17
N MET A 627 26.67 53.76 -55.04
CA MET A 627 27.64 52.65 -54.91
C MET A 627 28.38 52.62 -53.55
N MET A 628 28.50 53.76 -52.86
CA MET A 628 29.06 53.84 -51.49
C MET A 628 28.19 53.14 -50.44
N ASP A 629 26.86 53.20 -50.57
CA ASP A 629 25.93 52.57 -49.64
C ASP A 629 25.92 51.04 -49.82
N MET A 630 26.17 50.56 -51.04
CA MET A 630 26.31 49.12 -51.33
C MET A 630 27.62 48.53 -50.80
N GLU A 631 28.76 49.22 -50.94
CA GLU A 631 30.04 48.75 -50.41
C GLU A 631 30.06 48.69 -48.87
N GLN A 632 29.46 49.69 -48.20
CA GLN A 632 29.27 49.62 -46.74
C GLN A 632 28.35 48.46 -46.32
N CYS A 633 27.31 48.15 -47.11
CA CYS A 633 26.39 47.04 -46.82
C CYS A 633 27.08 45.66 -46.94
N ASP A 634 27.91 45.46 -47.96
CA ASP A 634 28.62 44.18 -48.16
C ASP A 634 29.74 43.96 -47.13
N GLN A 635 30.48 45.01 -46.76
CA GLN A 635 31.47 44.94 -45.68
C GLN A 635 30.81 44.71 -44.31
N CYS A 636 29.64 45.30 -44.05
CA CYS A 636 28.87 45.00 -42.84
C CYS A 636 28.39 43.55 -42.80
N ARG A 637 27.94 42.99 -43.93
CA ARG A 637 27.50 41.59 -44.03
C ARG A 637 28.65 40.59 -43.83
N THR A 638 29.83 40.86 -44.38
CA THR A 638 31.01 40.00 -44.14
C THR A 638 31.43 40.03 -42.68
N ILE A 639 31.49 41.21 -42.04
CA ILE A 639 31.79 41.36 -40.61
C ILE A 639 30.75 40.60 -39.75
N GLN A 640 29.45 40.72 -40.06
CA GLN A 640 28.38 39.97 -39.37
C GLN A 640 28.56 38.45 -39.50
N ALA A 641 28.85 37.95 -40.71
CA ALA A 641 28.99 36.53 -40.97
C ALA A 641 30.19 35.94 -40.22
N ILE A 642 31.35 36.62 -40.27
CA ILE A 642 32.57 36.16 -39.62
C ILE A 642 32.37 36.15 -38.10
N ILE A 643 31.80 37.21 -37.52
CA ILE A 643 31.60 37.30 -36.06
C ILE A 643 30.61 36.26 -35.56
N LYS A 644 29.54 35.97 -36.28
CA LYS A 644 28.65 34.84 -35.94
C LYS A 644 29.41 33.51 -35.94
N THR A 645 30.33 33.33 -36.88
CA THR A 645 31.17 32.12 -36.96
C THR A 645 32.14 32.04 -35.79
N ILE A 646 32.75 33.17 -35.41
CA ILE A 646 33.66 33.26 -34.26
C ILE A 646 32.92 33.04 -32.94
N MET A 647 31.77 33.70 -32.74
CA MET A 647 30.93 33.54 -31.54
C MET A 647 30.38 32.12 -31.40
N GLY A 648 30.00 31.48 -32.51
CA GLY A 648 29.58 30.08 -32.51
C GLY A 648 30.71 29.07 -32.23
N ARG A 649 31.97 29.47 -32.37
CA ARG A 649 33.15 28.67 -31.95
C ARG A 649 33.57 28.93 -30.49
N LEU A 650 33.19 30.09 -29.94
CA LEU A 650 33.47 30.49 -28.55
C LEU A 650 32.41 29.97 -27.55
N LEU A 651 31.19 29.73 -28.02
CA LEU A 651 30.11 28.99 -27.32
C LEU A 651 30.35 27.48 -27.43
#